data_AF-A0A8H6Z352-F1
#
_entry.id   AF-A0A8H6Z352-F1
#
_cell.length_a   1.000
_cell.length_b   1.000
_cell.length_c   1.000
_cell.angle_alpha   90.00
_cell.angle_beta   90.00
_cell.angle_gamma   90.00
#
_symmetry.space_group_name_H-M   'P 1'
#
loop_
_entity.id
_entity.type
_entity.pdbx_description
1 polymer ?
#
loop_
_entity_poly.entity_id
_entity_poly.type
_entity_poly.pdbx_seq_one_letter_code
_entity_poly.pdbx_strand_id
1 'polypeptide(L)'
;MIIDEDDPPPAYQITELIENAVLELYPDSFLTLQSSSPEPDPQPVDHRDWHIKLNIVIQVVGSRGDVQPFIALGNELQRHGHRVRLATHNVFEDFVKESGLEFYPIGGDPAELMAYMVKNPGLIPSLKSLRAGDIQRKRAMIAEMLDGSWRSCIEPDIVSRRPFVAEAIIANPPSFAHIHCAQALSIPVHLMFTMPWTSTKAFSHPLANLKYSKTDPGIANYISYGVVEFLTWQGLGDVINKWRRHTLELEPVPFSEGPALAETLKIPFTYCWSPALVPKPADWASHIDVCGFFFRGPPNYTPSEDIDAFLRAGPPPIYIGFGSIVIDDPKQMSALILDAIQATGVRAIISRGWSKLDGPPLPNVLYIGDCPHEWLFKYVAAVVHHGGAGTTACGLLNGRPTTIVPFFGDQPFWGNMVAASGAGPKPIPHRALDAEKLAQAIRFCLSPQAAVAAQGIADRIRAERPGVEVAVESFHANLPHDPLQCDLLGDRPASWVLKKGKRKVQLSKVAAEVLVRDMGIDRKSLKVHETSYISVENRRWDPLTGTSSAFLGSAADMVDGAAGILVKPYQELRRVRSGLPPERQAQASDPDEEFLEGSSRGMESLRNGLQTAGAMAKASGKSVAKVFLGGTRGLCVTIPLAATEGLRSVPKLYGEEVRDNGRVDNWRSGIVVAGRTFVHGLADGVSGLVVDPYRGAREEGVVGMAKGLGKGTLGFWTKGGSATLGLVAYPGQGIYKSIRAVKHNKTLKQIIAVRHAEGEWLIQAVEGAERQKVVLKYAEFMGDGLNKER
;
A
#
# COMPACT_ATOMS: atom_id res chain seq x y z
N MET A 1 34.94 14.01 53.22
CA MET A 1 34.64 15.44 53.44
C MET A 1 33.84 15.92 52.25
N ILE A 2 32.87 16.77 52.55
CA ILE A 2 31.81 17.27 51.68
C ILE A 2 32.40 18.03 50.48
N ILE A 3 31.70 17.90 49.35
CA ILE A 3 31.90 18.59 48.06
C ILE A 3 31.60 20.08 48.25
N ASP A 4 32.35 20.95 47.59
CA ASP A 4 32.00 22.36 47.43
C ASP A 4 31.86 22.71 45.93
N GLU A 5 30.83 23.49 45.61
CA GLU A 5 30.44 24.02 44.29
C GLU A 5 31.14 25.36 44.01
N ASP A 6 31.42 25.66 42.72
CA ASP A 6 31.09 26.93 42.02
C ASP A 6 32.08 27.34 40.88
N ASP A 7 31.51 27.31 39.66
CA ASP A 7 31.70 28.08 38.41
C ASP A 7 33.02 28.12 37.56
N PRO A 8 32.93 28.16 36.20
CA PRO A 8 34.03 28.02 35.23
C PRO A 8 34.52 29.34 34.58
N PRO A 9 35.64 29.34 33.83
CA PRO A 9 35.92 30.39 32.84
C PRO A 9 36.37 29.81 31.45
N PRO A 10 36.55 30.61 30.38
CA PRO A 10 35.54 30.83 29.32
C PRO A 10 36.00 30.44 27.90
N ALA A 11 35.02 30.21 27.03
CA ALA A 11 35.10 29.64 25.68
C ALA A 11 35.61 30.58 24.55
N TYR A 12 36.73 31.29 24.72
CA TYR A 12 37.21 32.21 23.66
C TYR A 12 38.68 32.01 23.20
N GLN A 13 39.35 30.94 23.63
CA GLN A 13 40.71 30.63 23.15
C GLN A 13 40.83 29.34 22.34
N ILE A 14 39.72 28.67 22.02
CA ILE A 14 39.72 27.42 21.25
C ILE A 14 39.50 27.66 19.75
N THR A 15 38.89 28.79 19.37
CA THR A 15 38.51 29.08 17.97
C THR A 15 39.72 29.32 17.06
N GLU A 16 40.77 30.00 17.54
CA GLU A 16 42.00 30.27 16.75
C GLU A 16 42.96 29.07 16.63
N LEU A 17 42.89 28.13 17.56
CA LEU A 17 43.65 26.87 17.51
C LEU A 17 43.00 25.84 16.56
N ILE A 18 41.68 25.92 16.36
CA ILE A 18 40.95 25.06 15.43
C ILE A 18 41.12 25.52 13.98
N GLU A 19 41.10 26.82 13.70
CA GLU A 19 41.26 27.32 12.31
C GLU A 19 42.63 27.01 11.71
N ASN A 20 43.70 27.04 12.51
CA ASN A 20 45.04 26.70 12.02
C ASN A 20 45.28 25.18 11.90
N ALA A 21 44.60 24.35 12.69
CA ALA A 21 44.69 22.89 12.57
C ALA A 21 43.83 22.32 11.40
N VAL A 22 42.80 23.06 10.96
CA VAL A 22 41.92 22.68 9.83
C VAL A 22 42.61 22.80 8.48
N LEU A 23 43.68 23.60 8.36
CA LEU A 23 44.44 23.78 7.12
C LEU A 23 45.66 22.83 6.97
N GLU A 24 46.08 22.13 8.03
CA GLU A 24 47.17 21.13 7.96
C GLU A 24 46.68 19.67 7.82
N LEU A 25 45.38 19.39 7.98
CA LEU A 25 44.80 18.05 7.85
C LEU A 25 44.20 17.75 6.46
N TYR A 26 44.24 18.69 5.51
CA TYR A 26 43.79 18.46 4.13
C TYR A 26 44.67 19.16 3.08
N PRO A 27 45.90 18.67 2.82
CA PRO A 27 46.53 18.89 1.53
C PRO A 27 45.98 17.84 0.54
N ASP A 28 45.28 18.33 -0.49
CA ASP A 28 45.04 17.67 -1.78
C ASP A 28 44.66 16.17 -1.78
N SER A 29 43.43 15.89 -1.35
CA SER A 29 42.67 14.76 -1.91
C SER A 29 41.16 14.99 -1.86
N PHE A 30 40.72 16.19 -2.21
CA PHE A 30 39.43 16.40 -2.88
C PHE A 30 39.68 16.28 -4.38
N LEU A 31 39.76 15.05 -4.89
CA LEU A 31 39.61 14.65 -6.31
C LEU A 31 39.93 13.16 -6.45
N THR A 32 39.03 12.31 -5.96
CA THR A 32 38.66 11.02 -6.61
C THR A 32 37.50 10.43 -5.82
N LEU A 33 36.28 10.82 -6.21
CA LEU A 33 35.13 9.93 -6.11
C LEU A 33 35.43 8.71 -7.01
N GLN A 34 36.11 7.69 -6.48
CA GLN A 34 35.98 6.37 -7.07
C GLN A 34 34.63 5.82 -6.65
N SER A 35 33.70 5.99 -7.60
CA SER A 35 32.52 5.18 -7.80
C SER A 35 32.62 3.84 -7.08
N SER A 36 31.82 3.65 -6.03
CA SER A 36 31.14 2.36 -5.92
C SER A 36 30.50 2.15 -7.28
N SER A 37 30.93 1.12 -8.00
CA SER A 37 30.32 0.76 -9.27
C SER A 37 28.81 0.91 -9.09
N PRO A 38 28.11 1.68 -9.95
CA PRO A 38 26.67 1.63 -9.93
C PRO A 38 26.31 0.15 -9.91
N GLU A 39 25.46 -0.28 -8.98
CA GLU A 39 24.67 -1.48 -9.28
C GLU A 39 24.23 -1.29 -10.72
N PRO A 40 24.58 -2.23 -11.63
CA PRO A 40 24.30 -2.02 -13.04
C PRO A 40 22.83 -1.62 -13.08
N ASP A 41 22.60 -0.39 -13.53
CA ASP A 41 21.28 0.14 -13.84
C ASP A 41 20.58 -1.04 -14.49
N PRO A 42 19.50 -1.60 -13.89
CA PRO A 42 18.94 -2.85 -14.36
C PRO A 42 18.82 -2.69 -15.86
N GLN A 43 19.63 -3.46 -16.60
CA GLN A 43 19.77 -3.27 -18.04
C GLN A 43 18.36 -3.10 -18.55
N PRO A 44 18.06 -2.07 -19.37
CA PRO A 44 16.70 -1.88 -19.84
C PRO A 44 16.29 -3.20 -20.49
N VAL A 45 15.53 -3.98 -19.74
CA VAL A 45 14.91 -5.18 -20.25
C VAL A 45 14.03 -4.59 -21.32
N ASP A 46 14.17 -5.05 -22.56
CA ASP A 46 13.23 -4.65 -23.58
C ASP A 46 11.86 -5.12 -23.09
N HIS A 47 11.12 -4.23 -22.43
CA HIS A 47 9.90 -4.56 -21.70
C HIS A 47 8.74 -4.92 -22.65
N ARG A 48 9.03 -4.97 -23.95
CA ARG A 48 8.21 -5.65 -24.96
C ARG A 48 8.06 -7.16 -24.69
N ASP A 49 8.97 -7.77 -23.92
CA ASP A 49 9.02 -9.23 -23.69
C ASP A 49 8.33 -9.71 -22.38
N TRP A 50 7.29 -9.01 -21.90
CA TRP A 50 6.45 -9.59 -20.86
C TRP A 50 5.60 -10.75 -21.41
N HIS A 51 5.85 -11.97 -20.92
CA HIS A 51 5.27 -13.19 -21.50
C HIS A 51 4.16 -13.85 -20.67
N ILE A 52 3.94 -13.42 -19.41
CA ILE A 52 2.93 -14.03 -18.51
C ILE A 52 1.58 -13.33 -18.66
N LYS A 53 0.58 -14.02 -19.21
CA LYS A 53 -0.74 -13.42 -19.44
C LYS A 53 -1.58 -13.45 -18.16
N LEU A 54 -1.93 -12.27 -17.65
CA LEU A 54 -2.66 -12.09 -16.39
C LEU A 54 -4.10 -11.62 -16.62
N ASN A 55 -5.00 -12.05 -15.72
CA ASN A 55 -6.26 -11.39 -15.41
C ASN A 55 -6.01 -10.21 -14.46
N ILE A 56 -6.11 -8.98 -14.97
CA ILE A 56 -5.86 -7.76 -14.20
C ILE A 56 -7.21 -7.08 -13.94
N VAL A 57 -7.48 -6.77 -12.67
CA VAL A 57 -8.59 -5.88 -12.31
C VAL A 57 -8.04 -4.49 -12.00
N ILE A 58 -8.57 -3.47 -12.66
CA ILE A 58 -8.26 -2.07 -12.44
C ILE A 58 -9.42 -1.44 -11.64
N GLN A 59 -9.17 -1.05 -10.38
CA GLN A 59 -10.18 -0.47 -9.50
C GLN A 59 -10.04 1.04 -9.43
N VAL A 60 -11.02 1.77 -9.97
CA VAL A 60 -10.98 3.24 -10.03
C VAL A 60 -12.25 3.83 -9.43
N VAL A 61 -12.08 4.65 -8.39
CA VAL A 61 -13.14 5.50 -7.83
C VAL A 61 -12.84 6.95 -8.19
N GLY A 62 -13.81 7.65 -8.79
CA GLY A 62 -13.63 9.04 -9.18
C GLY A 62 -14.50 9.47 -10.35
N SER A 63 -14.18 10.64 -10.88
CA SER A 63 -14.84 11.25 -12.03
C SER A 63 -14.36 10.65 -13.36
N ARG A 64 -14.88 11.17 -14.48
CA ARG A 64 -14.37 10.83 -15.82
C ARG A 64 -12.86 11.09 -15.95
N GLY A 65 -12.35 12.13 -15.28
CA GLY A 65 -10.92 12.47 -15.28
C GLY A 65 -10.05 11.42 -14.59
N ASP A 66 -10.63 10.64 -13.67
CA ASP A 66 -9.97 9.52 -13.01
C ASP A 66 -10.08 8.25 -13.85
N VAL A 67 -11.24 7.97 -14.45
CA VAL A 67 -11.45 6.72 -15.23
C VAL A 67 -10.74 6.72 -16.57
N GLN A 68 -10.72 7.86 -17.27
CA GLN A 68 -10.19 7.95 -18.64
C GLN A 68 -8.70 7.55 -18.77
N PRO A 69 -7.78 7.98 -17.88
CA PRO A 69 -6.40 7.50 -17.88
C PRO A 69 -6.29 5.97 -17.78
N PHE A 70 -7.10 5.35 -16.93
CA PHE A 70 -7.05 3.90 -16.71
C PHE A 70 -7.67 3.08 -17.85
N ILE A 71 -8.52 3.68 -18.68
CA ILE A 71 -8.91 3.07 -19.96
C ILE A 71 -7.68 2.98 -20.89
N ALA A 72 -6.89 4.05 -20.99
CA ALA A 72 -5.67 4.02 -21.79
C ALA A 72 -4.67 2.98 -21.27
N LEU A 73 -4.47 2.91 -19.95
CA LEU A 73 -3.67 1.87 -19.30
C LEU A 73 -4.19 0.46 -19.58
N GLY A 74 -5.50 0.24 -19.45
CA GLY A 74 -6.10 -1.06 -19.72
C GLY A 74 -5.88 -1.53 -21.16
N ASN A 75 -5.99 -0.61 -22.12
CA ASN A 75 -5.74 -0.91 -23.53
C ASN A 75 -4.27 -1.25 -23.80
N GLU A 76 -3.34 -0.59 -23.11
CA GLU A 76 -1.91 -0.93 -23.22
C GLU A 76 -1.63 -2.31 -22.60
N LEU A 77 -2.18 -2.60 -21.43
CA LEU A 77 -2.07 -3.94 -20.83
C LEU A 77 -2.66 -5.04 -21.74
N GLN A 78 -3.75 -4.77 -22.47
CA GLN A 78 -4.29 -5.69 -23.46
C GLN A 78 -3.32 -5.95 -24.63
N ARG A 79 -2.51 -4.96 -25.04
CA ARG A 79 -1.46 -5.15 -26.07
C ARG A 79 -0.37 -6.13 -25.61
N HIS A 80 -0.10 -6.19 -24.31
CA HIS A 80 0.76 -7.21 -23.69
C HIS A 80 0.04 -8.55 -23.42
N GLY A 81 -1.18 -8.74 -23.92
CA GLY A 81 -1.92 -10.00 -23.84
C GLY A 81 -2.65 -10.24 -22.52
N HIS A 82 -2.73 -9.24 -21.64
CA HIS A 82 -3.50 -9.33 -20.41
C HIS A 82 -5.01 -9.28 -20.69
N ARG A 83 -5.78 -9.99 -19.86
CA ARG A 83 -7.23 -9.85 -19.79
C ARG A 83 -7.56 -8.79 -18.74
N VAL A 84 -8.07 -7.66 -19.17
CA VAL A 84 -8.27 -6.49 -18.31
C VAL A 84 -9.75 -6.25 -18.03
N ARG A 85 -10.06 -6.10 -16.75
CA ARG A 85 -11.37 -5.67 -16.25
C ARG A 85 -11.23 -4.35 -15.50
N LEU A 86 -11.97 -3.33 -15.92
CA LEU A 86 -12.04 -2.05 -15.23
C LEU A 86 -13.29 -2.01 -14.35
N ALA A 87 -13.07 -1.88 -13.04
CA ALA A 87 -14.09 -1.81 -12.02
C ALA A 87 -14.26 -0.36 -11.55
N THR A 88 -15.41 0.24 -11.84
CA THR A 88 -15.72 1.64 -11.51
C THR A 88 -17.23 1.87 -11.39
N HIS A 89 -17.66 3.12 -11.28
CA HIS A 89 -19.06 3.51 -11.15
C HIS A 89 -19.89 3.12 -12.37
N ASN A 90 -21.17 2.77 -12.14
CA ASN A 90 -22.11 2.29 -13.16
C ASN A 90 -22.26 3.25 -14.35
N VAL A 91 -22.17 4.56 -14.10
CA VAL A 91 -22.31 5.60 -15.12
C VAL A 91 -21.22 5.56 -16.21
N PHE A 92 -20.11 4.85 -15.99
CA PHE A 92 -19.02 4.72 -16.95
C PHE A 92 -19.01 3.37 -17.69
N GLU A 93 -20.04 2.54 -17.52
CA GLU A 93 -20.13 1.21 -18.14
C GLU A 93 -19.90 1.25 -19.65
N ASP A 94 -20.67 2.06 -20.37
CA ASP A 94 -20.58 2.17 -21.83
C ASP A 94 -19.21 2.71 -22.25
N PHE A 95 -18.71 3.73 -21.54
CA PHE A 95 -17.40 4.34 -21.82
C PHE A 95 -16.25 3.34 -21.71
N VAL A 96 -16.33 2.40 -20.76
CA VAL A 96 -15.35 1.31 -20.60
C VAL A 96 -15.53 0.27 -21.69
N LYS A 97 -16.76 -0.21 -21.92
CA LYS A 97 -17.04 -1.29 -22.89
C LYS A 97 -16.73 -0.88 -24.33
N GLU A 98 -17.06 0.35 -24.71
CA GLU A 98 -16.74 0.91 -26.04
C GLU A 98 -15.23 0.98 -26.30
N SER A 99 -14.41 0.98 -25.24
CA SER A 99 -12.95 0.94 -25.37
C SER A 99 -12.36 -0.47 -25.53
N GLY A 100 -13.18 -1.52 -25.43
CA GLY A 100 -12.77 -2.93 -25.57
C GLY A 100 -12.38 -3.63 -24.26
N LEU A 101 -12.59 -2.97 -23.11
CA LEU A 101 -12.29 -3.51 -21.78
C LEU A 101 -13.50 -4.22 -21.17
N GLU A 102 -13.27 -5.23 -20.31
CA GLU A 102 -14.35 -5.75 -19.46
C GLU A 102 -14.73 -4.72 -18.40
N PHE A 103 -16.02 -4.63 -18.06
CA PHE A 103 -16.52 -3.71 -17.04
C PHE A 103 -17.09 -4.46 -15.85
N TYR A 104 -16.91 -3.93 -14.64
CA TYR A 104 -17.62 -4.39 -13.45
C TYR A 104 -18.08 -3.21 -12.57
N PRO A 105 -19.36 -3.12 -12.22
CA PRO A 105 -19.85 -2.02 -11.38
C PRO A 105 -19.43 -2.21 -9.93
N ILE A 106 -18.81 -1.19 -9.34
CA ILE A 106 -18.54 -1.16 -7.90
C ILE A 106 -19.59 -0.39 -7.09
N GLY A 107 -20.56 0.23 -7.77
CA GLY A 107 -21.56 1.09 -7.13
C GLY A 107 -21.03 2.50 -6.82
N GLY A 108 -21.80 3.25 -6.03
CA GLY A 108 -21.56 4.67 -5.76
C GLY A 108 -21.78 5.60 -6.95
N ASP A 109 -22.07 6.86 -6.65
CA ASP A 109 -22.29 7.92 -7.65
C ASP A 109 -21.14 8.96 -7.60
N PRO A 110 -20.37 9.12 -8.69
CA PRO A 110 -19.28 10.07 -8.76
C PRO A 110 -19.76 11.53 -8.66
N ALA A 111 -20.96 11.86 -9.15
CA ALA A 111 -21.53 13.20 -9.04
C ALA A 111 -21.84 13.52 -7.57
N GLU A 112 -22.40 12.56 -6.82
CA GLU A 112 -22.62 12.77 -5.39
C GLU A 112 -21.29 12.86 -4.60
N LEU A 113 -20.25 12.12 -5.00
CA LEU A 113 -18.92 12.21 -4.40
C LEU A 113 -18.30 13.60 -4.61
N MET A 114 -18.34 14.09 -5.85
CA MET A 114 -17.82 15.42 -6.20
C MET A 114 -18.58 16.54 -5.52
N ALA A 115 -19.92 16.49 -5.52
CA ALA A 115 -20.75 17.50 -4.85
C ALA A 115 -20.44 17.60 -3.35
N TYR A 116 -20.10 16.47 -2.71
CA TYR A 116 -19.67 16.46 -1.32
C TYR A 116 -18.30 17.13 -1.12
N MET A 117 -17.32 16.87 -2.00
CA MET A 117 -15.99 17.50 -1.94
C MET A 117 -16.03 19.00 -2.22
N VAL A 118 -16.92 19.47 -3.12
CA VAL A 118 -17.15 20.90 -3.35
C VAL A 118 -17.71 21.56 -2.08
N LYS A 119 -18.68 20.93 -1.43
CA LYS A 119 -19.27 21.43 -0.16
C LYS A 119 -18.29 21.37 1.01
N ASN A 120 -17.37 20.40 0.99
CA ASN A 120 -16.41 20.13 2.05
C ASN A 120 -14.99 20.03 1.44
N PRO A 121 -14.36 21.16 1.07
CA PRO A 121 -13.07 21.18 0.37
C PRO A 121 -11.88 20.75 1.24
N GLY A 122 -12.11 20.30 2.47
CA GLY A 122 -11.11 19.71 3.36
C GLY A 122 -11.66 18.43 3.99
N LEU A 123 -10.79 17.67 4.66
CA LEU A 123 -11.13 16.34 5.20
C LEU A 123 -12.10 16.38 6.39
N ILE A 124 -12.26 17.54 7.05
CA ILE A 124 -13.19 17.71 8.16
C ILE A 124 -14.55 18.15 7.59
N PRO A 125 -15.62 17.33 7.74
CA PRO A 125 -16.94 17.69 7.26
C PRO A 125 -17.48 18.95 7.94
N SER A 126 -18.23 19.77 7.19
CA SER A 126 -18.93 20.92 7.75
C SER A 126 -20.04 20.49 8.73
N LEU A 127 -20.30 21.33 9.74
CA LEU A 127 -21.40 21.17 10.70
C LEU A 127 -22.78 21.03 10.01
N LYS A 128 -22.95 21.63 8.82
CA LYS A 128 -24.18 21.50 8.02
C LYS A 128 -24.33 20.10 7.42
N SER A 129 -23.26 19.54 6.85
CA SER A 129 -23.25 18.16 6.33
C SER A 129 -23.42 17.11 7.43
N LEU A 130 -22.89 17.36 8.64
CA LEU A 130 -23.11 16.51 9.81
C LEU A 130 -24.59 16.40 10.20
N ARG A 131 -25.33 17.52 10.19
CA ARG A 131 -26.75 17.57 10.55
C ARG A 131 -27.69 17.01 9.47
N ALA A 132 -27.25 16.98 8.22
CA ALA A 132 -28.03 16.50 7.08
C ALA A 132 -28.01 14.97 6.87
N GLY A 133 -27.21 14.24 7.67
CA GLY A 133 -27.06 12.77 7.51
C GLY A 133 -26.19 12.36 6.31
N ASP A 134 -25.50 13.32 5.67
CA ASP A 134 -24.64 13.07 4.50
C ASP A 134 -23.57 12.01 4.82
N ILE A 135 -23.03 12.01 6.05
CA ILE A 135 -21.95 11.11 6.47
C ILE A 135 -22.39 9.65 6.46
N GLN A 136 -23.58 9.34 6.99
CA GLN A 136 -24.09 7.97 7.04
C GLN A 136 -24.34 7.43 5.63
N ARG A 137 -24.94 8.25 4.75
CA ARG A 137 -25.14 7.89 3.34
C ARG A 137 -23.81 7.62 2.64
N LYS A 138 -22.80 8.48 2.86
CA LYS A 138 -21.46 8.29 2.28
C LYS A 138 -20.75 7.07 2.82
N ARG A 139 -20.85 6.77 4.11
CA ARG A 139 -20.29 5.54 4.69
C ARG A 139 -20.94 4.28 4.13
N ALA A 140 -22.25 4.31 3.88
CA ALA A 140 -22.95 3.21 3.21
C ALA A 140 -22.48 3.03 1.76
N MET A 141 -22.32 4.13 1.02
CA MET A 141 -21.78 4.12 -0.35
C MET A 141 -20.34 3.60 -0.39
N ILE A 142 -19.48 3.97 0.56
CA ILE A 142 -18.12 3.41 0.67
C ILE A 142 -18.19 1.90 0.95
N ALA A 143 -19.08 1.45 1.84
CA ALA A 143 -19.25 0.03 2.11
C ALA A 143 -19.71 -0.75 0.87
N GLU A 144 -20.60 -0.18 0.06
CA GLU A 144 -20.99 -0.72 -1.24
C GLU A 144 -19.79 -0.81 -2.20
N MET A 145 -19.00 0.26 -2.33
CA MET A 145 -17.80 0.28 -3.19
C MET A 145 -16.73 -0.73 -2.76
N LEU A 146 -16.54 -0.92 -1.45
CA LEU A 146 -15.65 -1.95 -0.92
C LEU A 146 -16.12 -3.35 -1.35
N ASP A 147 -17.42 -3.64 -1.21
CA ASP A 147 -18.00 -4.93 -1.60
C ASP A 147 -17.95 -5.15 -3.12
N GLY A 148 -18.34 -4.14 -3.90
CA GLY A 148 -18.24 -4.15 -5.36
C GLY A 148 -16.82 -4.37 -5.85
N SER A 149 -15.82 -3.74 -5.21
CA SER A 149 -14.40 -3.94 -5.51
C SER A 149 -13.95 -5.38 -5.23
N TRP A 150 -14.39 -5.98 -4.11
CA TRP A 150 -14.12 -7.41 -3.85
C TRP A 150 -14.76 -8.31 -4.91
N ARG A 151 -16.03 -8.09 -5.21
CA ARG A 151 -16.78 -8.89 -6.19
C ARG A 151 -16.17 -8.78 -7.59
N SER A 152 -15.68 -7.61 -7.98
CA SER A 152 -14.98 -7.42 -9.26
C SER A 152 -13.77 -8.35 -9.46
N CYS A 153 -13.15 -8.79 -8.36
CA CYS A 153 -11.97 -9.65 -8.38
C CYS A 153 -12.30 -11.15 -8.60
N ILE A 154 -13.53 -11.59 -8.30
CA ILE A 154 -13.85 -13.03 -8.21
C ILE A 154 -15.16 -13.44 -8.87
N GLU A 155 -16.05 -12.50 -9.16
CA GLU A 155 -17.33 -12.79 -9.80
C GLU A 155 -17.21 -12.80 -11.32
N PRO A 156 -17.99 -13.64 -12.02
CA PRO A 156 -18.04 -13.61 -13.47
C PRO A 156 -18.55 -12.26 -13.98
N ASP A 157 -18.32 -12.00 -15.26
CA ASP A 157 -18.97 -10.89 -15.95
C ASP A 157 -20.50 -10.97 -15.79
N ILE A 158 -21.14 -9.83 -15.53
CA ILE A 158 -22.55 -9.80 -15.13
C ILE A 158 -23.45 -10.27 -16.26
N VAL A 159 -23.09 -9.94 -17.51
CA VAL A 159 -23.91 -10.21 -18.70
C VAL A 159 -23.54 -11.54 -19.34
N SER A 160 -22.29 -11.69 -19.76
CA SER A 160 -21.78 -12.86 -20.46
C SER A 160 -21.56 -14.08 -19.56
N ARG A 161 -21.59 -13.88 -18.22
CA ARG A 161 -21.33 -14.92 -17.21
C ARG A 161 -19.97 -15.58 -17.33
N ARG A 162 -19.04 -15.00 -18.10
CA ARG A 162 -17.66 -15.49 -18.24
C ARG A 162 -16.96 -15.40 -16.89
N PRO A 163 -16.41 -16.52 -16.36
CA PRO A 163 -15.63 -16.50 -15.13
C PRO A 163 -14.46 -15.52 -15.21
N PHE A 164 -14.10 -14.93 -14.07
CA PHE A 164 -12.95 -14.06 -13.94
C PHE A 164 -12.43 -14.15 -12.51
N VAL A 165 -11.14 -14.44 -12.37
CA VAL A 165 -10.43 -14.35 -11.08
C VAL A 165 -9.18 -13.54 -11.27
N ALA A 166 -9.06 -12.45 -10.50
CA ALA A 166 -7.93 -11.54 -10.55
C ALA A 166 -6.61 -12.22 -10.13
N GLU A 167 -5.55 -11.90 -10.86
CA GLU A 167 -4.17 -12.34 -10.60
C GLU A 167 -3.25 -11.16 -10.28
N ALA A 168 -3.71 -9.94 -10.54
CA ALA A 168 -3.13 -8.70 -10.07
C ALA A 168 -4.21 -7.61 -9.95
N ILE A 169 -3.97 -6.63 -9.08
CA ILE A 169 -4.83 -5.46 -8.91
C ILE A 169 -4.02 -4.20 -9.25
N ILE A 170 -4.57 -3.34 -10.09
CA ILE A 170 -4.14 -1.94 -10.22
C ILE A 170 -5.26 -1.08 -9.63
N ALA A 171 -4.94 -0.07 -8.83
CA ALA A 171 -5.99 0.76 -8.24
C ALA A 171 -5.56 2.19 -7.98
N ASN A 172 -6.52 3.12 -7.93
CA ASN A 172 -6.28 4.42 -7.34
C ASN A 172 -6.57 4.40 -5.82
N PRO A 173 -5.90 5.23 -5.01
CA PRO A 173 -6.10 5.27 -3.56
C PRO A 173 -7.56 5.49 -3.10
N PRO A 174 -8.36 6.34 -3.77
CA PRO A 174 -9.77 6.53 -3.39
C PRO A 174 -10.65 5.27 -3.42
N SER A 175 -10.19 4.15 -3.99
CA SER A 175 -10.94 2.89 -3.96
C SER A 175 -10.93 2.21 -2.58
N PHE A 176 -9.91 2.42 -1.75
CA PHE A 176 -9.70 1.86 -0.39
C PHE A 176 -9.72 0.31 -0.25
N ALA A 177 -10.24 -0.43 -1.23
CA ALA A 177 -10.39 -1.88 -1.19
C ALA A 177 -9.11 -2.63 -1.59
N HIS A 178 -8.28 -2.00 -2.42
CA HIS A 178 -7.15 -2.56 -3.16
C HIS A 178 -6.23 -3.49 -2.33
N ILE A 179 -5.56 -2.99 -1.29
CA ILE A 179 -4.61 -3.77 -0.45
C ILE A 179 -5.33 -4.93 0.25
N HIS A 180 -6.59 -4.74 0.62
CA HIS A 180 -7.36 -5.73 1.36
C HIS A 180 -7.84 -6.87 0.46
N CYS A 181 -8.29 -6.56 -0.76
CA CYS A 181 -8.60 -7.55 -1.79
C CYS A 181 -7.35 -8.35 -2.18
N ALA A 182 -6.22 -7.65 -2.39
CA ALA A 182 -4.93 -8.25 -2.68
C ALA A 182 -4.47 -9.20 -1.56
N GLN A 183 -4.63 -8.79 -0.30
CA GLN A 183 -4.36 -9.63 0.87
C GLN A 183 -5.23 -10.88 0.90
N ALA A 184 -6.53 -10.76 0.64
CA ALA A 184 -7.45 -11.90 0.65
C ALA A 184 -7.15 -12.92 -0.46
N LEU A 185 -6.72 -12.44 -1.63
CA LEU A 185 -6.41 -13.28 -2.80
C LEU A 185 -4.95 -13.76 -2.86
N SER A 186 -4.06 -13.15 -2.06
CA SER A 186 -2.61 -13.33 -2.12
C SER A 186 -2.03 -13.06 -3.50
N ILE A 187 -2.39 -11.91 -4.07
CA ILE A 187 -1.97 -11.43 -5.40
C ILE A 187 -1.34 -10.04 -5.29
N PRO A 188 -0.46 -9.65 -6.24
CA PRO A 188 0.16 -8.31 -6.24
C PRO A 188 -0.85 -7.19 -6.42
N VAL A 189 -0.53 -6.03 -5.85
CA VAL A 189 -1.28 -4.77 -6.00
C VAL A 189 -0.31 -3.64 -6.33
N HIS A 190 -0.70 -2.79 -7.29
CA HIS A 190 0.05 -1.60 -7.70
C HIS A 190 -0.90 -0.40 -7.64
N LEU A 191 -0.50 0.66 -6.96
CA LEU A 191 -1.29 1.89 -6.89
C LEU A 191 -0.86 2.87 -7.97
N MET A 192 -1.81 3.40 -8.73
CA MET A 192 -1.51 4.43 -9.71
C MET A 192 -2.39 5.63 -9.48
N PHE A 193 -1.84 6.83 -9.65
CA PHE A 193 -2.65 8.02 -9.43
C PHE A 193 -2.17 9.26 -10.18
N THR A 194 -3.08 10.20 -10.36
CA THR A 194 -2.83 11.46 -11.04
C THR A 194 -2.43 12.57 -10.09
N MET A 195 -2.61 12.44 -8.77
CA MET A 195 -2.22 13.46 -7.79
C MET A 195 -1.37 12.84 -6.67
N PRO A 196 -0.49 13.62 -6.02
CA PRO A 196 0.42 13.06 -5.04
C PRO A 196 -0.29 12.51 -3.80
N TRP A 197 0.12 11.32 -3.39
CA TRP A 197 -0.48 10.55 -2.28
C TRP A 197 0.58 9.90 -1.35
N THR A 198 1.85 9.92 -1.75
CA THR A 198 2.98 9.36 -1.00
C THR A 198 3.81 10.47 -0.38
N SER A 199 4.18 10.29 0.89
CA SER A 199 4.94 11.25 1.69
C SER A 199 6.19 11.76 0.97
N THR A 200 6.38 13.08 0.95
CA THR A 200 7.59 13.75 0.43
C THR A 200 7.74 15.14 1.05
N LYS A 201 8.98 15.64 1.10
CA LYS A 201 9.31 17.01 1.47
C LYS A 201 9.10 18.01 0.33
N ALA A 202 8.96 17.56 -0.92
CA ALA A 202 8.91 18.44 -2.09
C ALA A 202 7.62 19.28 -2.18
N PHE A 203 6.47 18.70 -1.83
CA PHE A 203 5.16 19.36 -1.88
C PHE A 203 4.19 18.71 -0.89
N SER A 204 3.23 19.50 -0.41
CA SER A 204 2.19 19.04 0.53
C SER A 204 1.19 18.12 -0.15
N HIS A 205 0.59 17.22 0.63
CA HIS A 205 -0.57 16.44 0.22
C HIS A 205 -1.68 17.40 -0.27
N PRO A 206 -2.30 17.18 -1.46
CA PRO A 206 -3.22 18.17 -2.04
C PRO A 206 -4.49 18.42 -1.21
N LEU A 207 -4.95 17.40 -0.49
CA LEU A 207 -6.08 17.51 0.45
C LEU A 207 -5.72 18.16 1.81
N ALA A 208 -4.45 18.44 2.07
CA ALA A 208 -4.02 19.10 3.28
C ALA A 208 -4.18 20.62 3.14
N ASN A 209 -5.28 21.15 3.68
CA ASN A 209 -5.56 22.59 3.67
C ASN A 209 -4.84 23.32 4.83
N LEU A 210 -3.54 23.05 4.99
CA LEU A 210 -2.76 23.47 6.16
C LEU A 210 -1.96 24.75 5.86
N LYS A 211 -2.16 25.79 6.68
CA LYS A 211 -1.36 27.02 6.67
C LYS A 211 -0.27 26.90 7.72
N TYR A 212 0.94 26.57 7.31
CA TYR A 212 2.09 26.47 8.21
C TYR A 212 2.76 27.84 8.34
N SER A 213 2.83 28.40 9.54
CA SER A 213 3.41 29.72 9.78
C SER A 213 4.76 29.70 10.49
N LYS A 214 5.22 28.55 11.01
CA LYS A 214 6.43 28.46 11.85
C LYS A 214 7.29 27.19 11.66
N THR A 215 6.95 26.32 10.71
CA THR A 215 7.66 25.04 10.48
C THR A 215 8.44 25.10 9.17
N ASP A 216 9.57 24.41 9.11
CA ASP A 216 10.28 24.16 7.84
C ASP A 216 9.28 23.63 6.78
N PRO A 217 9.20 24.25 5.59
CA PRO A 217 8.23 23.86 4.56
C PRO A 217 8.35 22.40 4.13
N GLY A 218 9.56 21.83 4.09
CA GLY A 218 9.77 20.44 3.71
C GLY A 218 9.22 19.46 4.75
N ILE A 219 9.47 19.72 6.03
CA ILE A 219 8.89 18.94 7.13
C ILE A 219 7.37 19.08 7.15
N ALA A 220 6.84 20.28 6.94
CA ALA A 220 5.41 20.54 6.87
C ALA A 220 4.74 19.74 5.73
N ASN A 221 5.37 19.72 4.54
CA ASN A 221 4.94 18.92 3.40
C ASN A 221 4.88 17.43 3.75
N TYR A 222 5.93 16.87 4.34
CA TYR A 222 5.98 15.46 4.72
C TYR A 222 4.89 15.09 5.73
N ILE A 223 4.72 15.90 6.78
CA ILE A 223 3.70 15.66 7.83
C ILE A 223 2.28 15.72 7.28
N SER A 224 2.04 16.52 6.24
CA SER A 224 0.71 16.70 5.66
C SER A 224 0.08 15.38 5.16
N TYR A 225 0.89 14.45 4.64
CA TYR A 225 0.45 13.12 4.20
C TYR A 225 -0.04 12.28 5.37
N GLY A 226 0.74 12.20 6.44
CA GLY A 226 0.38 11.48 7.66
C GLY A 226 -0.92 12.01 8.29
N VAL A 227 -1.14 13.32 8.28
CA VAL A 227 -2.39 13.94 8.78
C VAL A 227 -3.58 13.54 7.92
N VAL A 228 -3.45 13.57 6.59
CA VAL A 228 -4.53 13.23 5.66
C VAL A 228 -4.91 11.77 5.79
N GLU A 229 -3.93 10.88 5.77
CA GLU A 229 -4.13 9.44 5.94
C GLU A 229 -4.74 9.10 7.30
N PHE A 230 -4.27 9.77 8.36
CA PHE A 230 -4.83 9.59 9.71
C PHE A 230 -6.31 9.95 9.77
N LEU A 231 -6.69 11.13 9.25
CA LEU A 231 -8.08 11.59 9.23
C LEU A 231 -8.96 10.69 8.35
N THR A 232 -8.44 10.22 7.22
CA THR A 232 -9.13 9.29 6.33
C THR A 232 -9.42 7.97 7.05
N TRP A 233 -8.42 7.43 7.75
CA TRP A 233 -8.58 6.22 8.56
C TRP A 233 -9.52 6.41 9.75
N GLN A 234 -9.55 7.58 10.39
CA GLN A 234 -10.55 7.89 11.43
C GLN A 234 -11.97 7.81 10.89
N GLY A 235 -12.19 8.33 9.67
CA GLY A 235 -13.51 8.39 9.06
C GLY A 235 -14.00 7.06 8.50
N LEU A 236 -13.11 6.17 8.06
CA LEU A 236 -13.45 4.97 7.28
C LEU A 236 -12.93 3.65 7.87
N GLY A 237 -11.97 3.68 8.78
CA GLY A 237 -11.29 2.48 9.28
C GLY A 237 -12.22 1.47 9.93
N ASP A 238 -13.30 1.91 10.56
CA ASP A 238 -14.31 1.02 11.14
C ASP A 238 -15.21 0.36 10.08
N VAL A 239 -15.57 1.08 9.01
CA VAL A 239 -16.28 0.55 7.84
C VAL A 239 -15.43 -0.51 7.15
N ILE A 240 -14.17 -0.17 6.88
CA ILE A 240 -13.17 -1.08 6.28
C ILE A 240 -13.00 -2.31 7.16
N ASN A 241 -12.81 -2.16 8.47
CA ASN A 241 -12.63 -3.29 9.39
C ASN A 241 -13.89 -4.14 9.59
N LYS A 242 -15.08 -3.56 9.42
CA LYS A 242 -16.34 -4.33 9.39
C LYS A 242 -16.37 -5.19 8.12
N TRP A 243 -16.16 -4.60 6.95
CA TRP A 243 -16.12 -5.32 5.68
C TRP A 243 -15.01 -6.39 5.64
N ARG A 244 -13.79 -6.08 6.10
CA ARG A 244 -12.68 -7.04 6.22
C ARG A 244 -13.06 -8.27 7.02
N ARG A 245 -13.76 -8.10 8.15
CA ARG A 245 -14.16 -9.22 9.03
C ARG A 245 -15.31 -10.05 8.48
N HIS A 246 -16.29 -9.40 7.84
CA HIS A 246 -17.53 -10.05 7.45
C HIS A 246 -17.54 -10.57 6.00
N THR A 247 -16.82 -9.89 5.10
CA THR A 247 -16.73 -10.25 3.67
C THR A 247 -15.43 -10.97 3.35
N LEU A 248 -14.28 -10.41 3.77
CA LEU A 248 -12.97 -11.00 3.45
C LEU A 248 -12.47 -12.04 4.46
N GLU A 249 -13.12 -12.13 5.63
CA GLU A 249 -12.71 -12.94 6.79
C GLU A 249 -11.30 -12.60 7.35
N LEU A 250 -10.75 -11.45 6.96
CA LEU A 250 -9.44 -10.95 7.38
C LEU A 250 -9.45 -10.35 8.79
N GLU A 251 -8.28 -10.29 9.42
CA GLU A 251 -8.10 -9.62 10.70
C GLU A 251 -8.30 -8.10 10.55
N PRO A 252 -8.87 -7.41 11.56
CA PRO A 252 -8.96 -5.96 11.50
C PRO A 252 -7.55 -5.35 11.48
N VAL A 253 -7.38 -4.31 10.67
CA VAL A 253 -6.16 -3.49 10.69
C VAL A 253 -6.19 -2.61 11.93
N PRO A 254 -5.11 -2.58 12.74
CA PRO A 254 -4.98 -1.69 13.88
C PRO A 254 -5.08 -0.23 13.48
N PHE A 255 -5.55 0.59 14.42
CA PHE A 255 -5.64 2.03 14.27
C PHE A 255 -4.30 2.69 13.88
N SER A 256 -3.21 2.24 14.49
CA SER A 256 -1.87 2.79 14.27
C SER A 256 -1.27 2.45 12.91
N GLU A 257 -1.70 1.33 12.31
CA GLU A 257 -1.15 0.83 11.04
C GLU A 257 -1.94 1.32 9.83
N GLY A 258 -3.25 1.48 9.97
CA GLY A 258 -4.16 1.87 8.90
C GLY A 258 -3.65 3.04 8.04
N PRO A 259 -3.32 4.19 8.66
CA PRO A 259 -2.84 5.39 7.94
C PRO A 259 -1.53 5.18 7.16
N ALA A 260 -0.72 4.18 7.51
CA ALA A 260 0.60 3.98 6.93
C ALA A 260 0.69 2.67 6.12
N LEU A 261 -0.42 2.03 5.79
CA LEU A 261 -0.41 0.69 5.17
C LEU A 261 0.40 0.64 3.87
N ALA A 262 0.16 1.58 2.95
CA ALA A 262 0.85 1.58 1.66
C ALA A 262 2.37 1.75 1.82
N GLU A 263 2.78 2.66 2.71
CA GLU A 263 4.19 2.93 3.02
C GLU A 263 4.85 1.75 3.76
N THR A 264 4.21 1.25 4.82
CA THR A 264 4.70 0.12 5.64
C THR A 264 4.86 -1.17 4.82
N LEU A 265 3.94 -1.41 3.90
CA LEU A 265 3.96 -2.57 3.00
C LEU A 265 4.80 -2.34 1.73
N LYS A 266 5.35 -1.13 1.54
CA LYS A 266 6.07 -0.71 0.33
C LYS A 266 5.30 -1.05 -0.95
N ILE A 267 4.00 -0.74 -0.96
CA ILE A 267 3.14 -1.00 -2.12
C ILE A 267 3.67 -0.17 -3.31
N PRO A 268 3.97 -0.80 -4.46
CA PRO A 268 4.40 -0.09 -5.65
C PRO A 268 3.42 1.00 -6.04
N PHE A 269 3.95 2.16 -6.41
CA PHE A 269 3.17 3.35 -6.73
C PHE A 269 3.66 3.99 -8.03
N THR A 270 2.77 4.26 -8.98
CA THR A 270 3.12 5.00 -10.21
C THR A 270 2.26 6.24 -10.36
N TYR A 271 2.90 7.37 -10.57
CA TYR A 271 2.24 8.65 -10.82
C TYR A 271 2.12 8.96 -12.31
N CYS A 272 0.89 9.22 -12.73
CA CYS A 272 0.49 9.43 -14.12
C CYS A 272 0.64 10.90 -14.55
N TRP A 273 1.81 11.50 -14.30
CA TRP A 273 2.12 12.87 -14.72
C TRP A 273 3.51 13.00 -15.34
N SER A 274 3.70 14.06 -16.12
CA SER A 274 4.97 14.34 -16.78
C SER A 274 6.08 14.71 -15.78
N PRO A 275 7.25 14.03 -15.82
CA PRO A 275 8.42 14.44 -15.05
C PRO A 275 8.98 15.81 -15.50
N ALA A 276 8.66 16.27 -16.72
CA ALA A 276 9.04 17.61 -17.19
C ALA A 276 8.25 18.75 -16.52
N LEU A 277 7.09 18.44 -15.90
CA LEU A 277 6.33 19.37 -15.08
C LEU A 277 6.60 19.14 -13.59
N VAL A 278 6.46 17.90 -13.12
CA VAL A 278 6.68 17.52 -11.72
C VAL A 278 7.69 16.36 -11.68
N PRO A 279 8.98 16.64 -11.45
CA PRO A 279 9.99 15.59 -11.40
C PRO A 279 9.77 14.66 -10.20
N LYS A 280 10.29 13.42 -10.28
CA LYS A 280 10.32 12.49 -9.15
C LYS A 280 11.09 13.13 -7.98
N PRO A 281 10.47 13.35 -6.82
CA PRO A 281 11.16 13.78 -5.61
C PRO A 281 12.32 12.85 -5.24
N ALA A 282 13.44 13.44 -4.82
CA ALA A 282 14.65 12.69 -4.46
C ALA A 282 14.50 11.83 -3.20
N ASP A 283 13.49 12.10 -2.36
CA ASP A 283 13.18 11.33 -1.16
C ASP A 283 12.18 10.19 -1.39
N TRP A 284 11.75 9.95 -2.63
CA TRP A 284 10.96 8.77 -2.99
C TRP A 284 11.81 7.55 -3.27
N ALA A 285 11.35 6.40 -2.79
CA ALA A 285 12.00 5.12 -2.99
C ALA A 285 11.85 4.60 -4.45
N SER A 286 12.60 3.55 -4.77
CA SER A 286 12.63 2.95 -6.12
C SER A 286 11.30 2.33 -6.57
N HIS A 287 10.40 1.96 -5.66
CA HIS A 287 9.07 1.43 -5.97
C HIS A 287 8.02 2.51 -6.23
N ILE A 288 8.42 3.79 -6.28
CA ILE A 288 7.54 4.93 -6.54
C ILE A 288 8.02 5.63 -7.82
N ASP A 289 7.24 5.55 -8.89
CA ASP A 289 7.62 6.02 -10.22
C ASP A 289 6.79 7.20 -10.69
N VAL A 290 7.36 7.99 -11.61
CA VAL A 290 6.67 9.06 -12.35
C VAL A 290 6.82 8.72 -13.83
N CYS A 291 5.72 8.33 -14.47
CA CYS A 291 5.76 7.67 -15.78
C CYS A 291 5.47 8.59 -16.97
N GLY A 292 4.86 9.75 -16.75
CA GLY A 292 4.31 10.58 -17.83
C GLY A 292 2.79 10.68 -17.77
N PHE A 293 2.22 11.66 -18.46
CA PHE A 293 0.77 11.78 -18.58
C PHE A 293 0.19 10.68 -19.49
N PHE A 294 -1.01 10.21 -19.14
CA PHE A 294 -1.74 9.22 -19.95
C PHE A 294 -2.58 9.93 -21.02
N PHE A 295 -1.94 10.26 -22.13
CA PHE A 295 -2.62 10.84 -23.28
C PHE A 295 -3.36 9.77 -24.09
N ARG A 296 -4.49 10.16 -24.67
CA ARG A 296 -5.17 9.39 -25.72
C ARG A 296 -4.88 10.03 -27.08
N GLY A 297 -4.93 9.22 -28.13
CA GLY A 297 -4.99 9.76 -29.49
C GLY A 297 -6.20 10.69 -29.64
N PRO A 298 -6.09 11.79 -30.40
CA PRO A 298 -7.21 12.68 -30.63
C PRO A 298 -8.36 11.91 -31.27
N PRO A 299 -9.61 12.09 -30.81
CA PRO A 299 -10.75 11.45 -31.47
C PRO A 299 -10.89 12.01 -32.89
N ASN A 300 -11.43 11.20 -33.81
CA ASN A 300 -11.85 11.70 -35.10
C ASN A 300 -13.06 12.62 -34.86
N TYR A 301 -12.85 13.93 -34.91
CA TYR A 301 -13.84 14.93 -34.54
C TYR A 301 -13.99 15.95 -35.67
N THR A 302 -15.24 16.12 -36.11
CA THR A 302 -15.63 17.16 -37.05
C THR A 302 -16.27 18.30 -36.25
N PRO A 303 -15.70 19.51 -36.24
CA PRO A 303 -16.30 20.64 -35.55
C PRO A 303 -17.64 21.02 -36.18
N SER A 304 -18.55 21.54 -35.38
CA SER A 304 -19.76 22.17 -35.87
C SER A 304 -19.43 23.48 -36.62
N GLU A 305 -20.33 23.90 -37.51
CA GLU A 305 -20.11 25.05 -38.40
C GLU A 305 -19.87 26.35 -37.63
N ASP A 306 -20.52 26.53 -36.49
CA ASP A 306 -20.34 27.66 -35.58
C ASP A 306 -18.92 27.70 -34.97
N ILE A 307 -18.40 26.56 -34.51
CA ILE A 307 -17.02 26.46 -33.98
C ILE A 307 -16.02 26.76 -35.09
N ASP A 308 -16.17 26.12 -36.25
CA ASP A 308 -15.24 26.29 -37.37
C ASP A 308 -15.25 27.74 -37.91
N ALA A 309 -16.44 28.33 -38.09
CA ALA A 309 -16.58 29.72 -38.52
C ALA A 309 -15.97 30.69 -37.51
N PHE A 310 -16.22 30.50 -36.20
CA PHE A 310 -15.67 31.36 -35.16
C PHE A 310 -14.14 31.29 -35.11
N LEU A 311 -13.56 30.09 -35.21
CA LEU A 311 -12.10 29.91 -35.24
C LEU A 311 -11.48 30.65 -36.44
N ARG A 312 -12.07 30.54 -37.64
CA ARG A 312 -11.57 31.19 -38.87
C ARG A 312 -11.76 32.70 -38.90
N ALA A 313 -12.74 33.25 -38.18
CA ALA A 313 -13.12 34.66 -38.25
C ALA A 313 -12.12 35.66 -37.63
N GLY A 314 -10.93 35.24 -37.18
CA GLY A 314 -9.98 36.17 -36.53
C GLY A 314 -8.81 35.50 -35.80
N PRO A 315 -8.15 36.20 -34.85
CA PRO A 315 -6.99 35.68 -34.11
C PRO A 315 -7.36 34.57 -33.12
N PRO A 316 -6.50 33.59 -32.83
CA PRO A 316 -6.82 32.45 -31.95
C PRO A 316 -7.52 32.88 -30.64
N PRO A 317 -8.70 32.35 -30.31
CA PRO A 317 -9.40 32.69 -29.08
C PRO A 317 -8.72 32.05 -27.86
N ILE A 318 -9.08 32.48 -26.66
CA ILE A 318 -8.80 31.73 -25.42
C ILE A 318 -9.93 30.75 -25.13
N TYR A 319 -9.62 29.64 -24.46
CA TYR A 319 -10.63 28.73 -23.93
C TYR A 319 -10.92 29.04 -22.45
N ILE A 320 -12.19 29.01 -22.05
CA ILE A 320 -12.61 29.10 -20.64
C ILE A 320 -13.59 27.96 -20.33
N GLY A 321 -13.23 27.10 -19.37
CA GLY A 321 -14.10 25.99 -18.97
C GLY A 321 -13.74 25.36 -17.64
N PHE A 322 -14.72 25.24 -16.75
CA PHE A 322 -14.53 24.64 -15.42
C PHE A 322 -14.99 23.18 -15.34
N GLY A 323 -15.30 22.53 -16.47
CA GLY A 323 -15.64 21.10 -16.51
C GLY A 323 -16.87 20.75 -15.68
N SER A 324 -16.81 19.62 -14.97
CA SER A 324 -17.89 19.05 -14.16
C SER A 324 -18.08 19.71 -12.79
N ILE A 325 -17.70 20.98 -12.63
CA ILE A 325 -17.87 21.73 -11.39
C ILE A 325 -19.29 22.32 -11.35
N VAL A 326 -19.96 22.15 -10.21
CA VAL A 326 -21.23 22.82 -9.88
C VAL A 326 -20.91 24.16 -9.22
N ILE A 327 -21.28 25.25 -9.88
CA ILE A 327 -21.07 26.62 -9.41
C ILE A 327 -22.37 27.13 -8.79
N ASP A 328 -22.28 27.71 -7.59
CA ASP A 328 -23.45 28.18 -6.84
C ASP A 328 -24.22 29.29 -7.56
N ASP A 329 -23.51 30.25 -8.17
CA ASP A 329 -24.09 31.32 -9.00
C ASP A 329 -23.45 31.37 -10.40
N PRO A 330 -23.98 30.58 -11.36
CA PRO A 330 -23.49 30.56 -12.74
C PRO A 330 -23.66 31.90 -13.46
N LYS A 331 -24.66 32.72 -13.09
CA LYS A 331 -24.92 34.02 -13.74
C LYS A 331 -23.85 35.03 -13.34
N GLN A 332 -23.54 35.11 -12.05
CA GLN A 332 -22.47 35.97 -11.55
C GLN A 332 -21.11 35.57 -12.15
N MET A 333 -20.82 34.26 -12.20
CA MET A 333 -19.59 33.77 -12.83
C MET A 333 -19.52 34.14 -14.32
N SER A 334 -20.63 34.00 -15.06
CA SER A 334 -20.68 34.34 -16.48
C SER A 334 -20.46 35.85 -16.69
N ALA A 335 -21.10 36.71 -15.89
CA ALA A 335 -20.87 38.15 -15.94
C ALA A 335 -19.40 38.53 -15.69
N LEU A 336 -18.79 37.96 -14.64
CA LEU A 336 -17.37 38.17 -14.32
C LEU A 336 -16.45 37.78 -15.48
N ILE A 337 -16.71 36.62 -16.12
CA ILE A 337 -15.94 36.16 -17.27
C ILE A 337 -16.08 37.14 -18.44
N LEU A 338 -17.30 37.60 -18.73
CA LEU A 338 -17.55 38.55 -19.80
C LEU A 338 -16.86 39.90 -19.56
N ASP A 339 -16.90 40.41 -18.33
CA ASP A 339 -16.20 41.64 -17.94
C ASP A 339 -14.68 41.51 -18.14
N ALA A 340 -14.09 40.36 -17.79
CA ALA A 340 -12.67 40.10 -18.00
C ALA A 340 -12.31 39.99 -19.49
N ILE A 341 -13.16 39.35 -20.30
CA ILE A 341 -12.99 39.28 -21.76
C ILE A 341 -13.05 40.67 -22.37
N GLN A 342 -14.01 41.51 -21.94
CA GLN A 342 -14.13 42.88 -22.40
C GLN A 342 -12.90 43.71 -22.01
N ALA A 343 -12.41 43.59 -20.78
CA ALA A 343 -11.22 44.31 -20.30
C ALA A 343 -9.91 43.88 -20.98
N THR A 344 -9.87 42.70 -21.58
CA THR A 344 -8.70 42.17 -22.29
C THR A 344 -8.81 42.30 -23.81
N GLY A 345 -10.02 42.49 -24.34
CA GLY A 345 -10.27 42.62 -25.78
C GLY A 345 -10.06 41.33 -26.57
N VAL A 346 -10.03 40.17 -25.90
CA VAL A 346 -9.76 38.87 -26.52
C VAL A 346 -11.02 38.26 -27.13
N ARG A 347 -10.82 37.29 -28.03
CA ARG A 347 -11.88 36.35 -28.41
C ARG A 347 -11.87 35.16 -27.44
N ALA A 348 -13.04 34.63 -27.09
CA ALA A 348 -13.14 33.54 -26.13
C ALA A 348 -14.13 32.45 -26.58
N ILE A 349 -13.77 31.20 -26.33
CA ILE A 349 -14.67 30.04 -26.38
C ILE A 349 -14.98 29.65 -24.93
N ILE A 350 -16.25 29.70 -24.55
CA ILE A 350 -16.74 29.36 -23.21
C ILE A 350 -17.45 28.01 -23.25
N SER A 351 -16.91 27.02 -22.53
CA SER A 351 -17.56 25.73 -22.36
C SER A 351 -18.67 25.82 -21.32
N ARG A 352 -19.89 25.44 -21.71
CA ARG A 352 -21.09 25.48 -20.84
C ARG A 352 -20.91 24.62 -19.58
N GLY A 353 -20.35 23.41 -19.73
CA GLY A 353 -20.10 22.47 -18.62
C GLY A 353 -21.36 22.11 -17.81
N TRP A 354 -21.16 21.55 -16.61
CA TRP A 354 -22.28 21.16 -15.72
C TRP A 354 -23.04 22.36 -15.16
N SER A 355 -22.37 23.50 -15.03
CA SER A 355 -22.96 24.75 -14.54
C SER A 355 -23.75 25.52 -15.59
N LYS A 356 -23.78 25.05 -16.84
CA LYS A 356 -24.50 25.67 -17.97
C LYS A 356 -24.20 27.17 -18.09
N LEU A 357 -22.91 27.52 -18.08
CA LEU A 357 -22.46 28.90 -18.26
C LEU A 357 -23.02 29.47 -19.56
N ASP A 358 -23.62 30.65 -19.51
CA ASP A 358 -24.32 31.26 -20.64
C ASP A 358 -24.36 32.78 -20.49
N GLY A 359 -24.66 33.48 -21.59
CA GLY A 359 -24.72 34.93 -21.59
C GLY A 359 -25.29 35.50 -22.89
N PRO A 360 -25.36 36.84 -23.01
CA PRO A 360 -25.81 37.47 -24.25
C PRO A 360 -24.88 37.11 -25.42
N PRO A 361 -25.41 37.04 -26.65
CA PRO A 361 -24.58 36.80 -27.83
C PRO A 361 -23.63 37.98 -28.05
N LEU A 362 -22.33 37.70 -28.08
CA LEU A 362 -21.29 38.70 -28.33
C LEU A 362 -20.42 38.27 -29.52
N PRO A 363 -20.00 39.18 -30.42
CA PRO A 363 -19.22 38.81 -31.60
C PRO A 363 -17.88 38.13 -31.30
N ASN A 364 -17.30 38.40 -30.12
CA ASN A 364 -16.02 37.84 -29.68
C ASN A 364 -16.16 36.68 -28.68
N VAL A 365 -17.37 36.15 -28.46
CA VAL A 365 -17.61 35.04 -27.53
C VAL A 365 -18.45 33.95 -28.20
N LEU A 366 -17.96 32.70 -28.14
CA LEU A 366 -18.71 31.52 -28.55
C LEU A 366 -18.97 30.60 -27.36
N TYR A 367 -20.23 30.22 -27.12
CA TYR A 367 -20.60 29.25 -26.11
C TYR A 367 -20.73 27.86 -26.73
N ILE A 368 -19.99 26.89 -26.20
CA ILE A 368 -19.98 25.52 -26.73
C ILE A 368 -20.46 24.50 -25.71
N GLY A 369 -21.02 23.40 -26.22
CA GLY A 369 -21.23 22.16 -25.46
C GLY A 369 -19.95 21.32 -25.39
N ASP A 370 -20.10 20.01 -25.41
CA ASP A 370 -18.96 19.08 -25.37
C ASP A 370 -18.12 19.19 -26.65
N CYS A 371 -16.82 19.45 -26.48
CA CYS A 371 -15.82 19.46 -27.55
C CYS A 371 -14.52 18.81 -27.03
N PRO A 372 -13.88 17.89 -27.77
CA PRO A 372 -12.64 17.26 -27.33
C PRO A 372 -11.51 18.27 -27.14
N HIS A 373 -10.94 18.35 -25.93
CA HIS A 373 -9.86 19.28 -25.63
C HIS A 373 -8.60 18.97 -26.45
N GLU A 374 -8.33 17.69 -26.73
CA GLU A 374 -7.21 17.23 -27.55
C GLU A 374 -7.26 17.78 -28.98
N TRP A 375 -8.45 18.15 -29.47
CA TRP A 375 -8.65 18.83 -30.73
C TRP A 375 -8.66 20.35 -30.53
N LEU A 376 -9.51 20.86 -29.65
CA LEU A 376 -9.76 22.30 -29.50
C LEU A 376 -8.51 23.07 -29.07
N PHE A 377 -7.69 22.52 -28.17
CA PHE A 377 -6.54 23.24 -27.61
C PHE A 377 -5.42 23.48 -28.61
N LYS A 378 -5.47 22.87 -29.80
CA LYS A 378 -4.58 23.18 -30.93
C LYS A 378 -4.86 24.55 -31.56
N TYR A 379 -6.07 25.08 -31.35
CA TYR A 379 -6.57 26.27 -32.04
C TYR A 379 -6.75 27.49 -31.12
N VAL A 380 -6.36 27.38 -29.84
CA VAL A 380 -6.51 28.45 -28.84
C VAL A 380 -5.17 29.07 -28.45
N ALA A 381 -5.21 30.31 -27.97
CA ALA A 381 -4.02 31.03 -27.50
C ALA A 381 -3.65 30.66 -26.05
N ALA A 382 -4.65 30.47 -25.19
CA ALA A 382 -4.48 30.16 -23.78
C ALA A 382 -5.70 29.40 -23.23
N VAL A 383 -5.55 28.77 -22.06
CA VAL A 383 -6.58 27.97 -21.41
C VAL A 383 -6.85 28.51 -20.00
N VAL A 384 -8.11 28.76 -19.67
CA VAL A 384 -8.58 29.05 -18.31
C VAL A 384 -9.45 27.89 -17.84
N HIS A 385 -9.05 27.20 -16.78
CA HIS A 385 -9.83 26.08 -16.28
C HIS A 385 -9.68 25.86 -14.77
N HIS A 386 -10.37 24.84 -14.26
CA HIS A 386 -10.46 24.56 -12.84
C HIS A 386 -9.20 23.90 -12.23
N GLY A 387 -8.21 23.50 -13.03
CA GLY A 387 -7.01 22.80 -12.55
C GLY A 387 -7.07 21.26 -12.50
N GLY A 388 -8.05 20.59 -13.13
CA GLY A 388 -8.04 19.12 -13.19
C GLY A 388 -6.83 18.58 -13.98
N ALA A 389 -6.23 17.49 -13.48
CA ALA A 389 -4.99 16.90 -14.02
C ALA A 389 -5.00 16.71 -15.56
N GLY A 390 -6.06 16.10 -16.10
CA GLY A 390 -6.16 15.84 -17.54
C GLY A 390 -6.27 17.10 -18.40
N THR A 391 -7.02 18.12 -17.95
CA THR A 391 -7.10 19.40 -18.66
C THR A 391 -5.78 20.15 -18.61
N THR A 392 -5.10 20.14 -17.46
CA THR A 392 -3.75 20.72 -17.30
C THR A 392 -2.77 20.05 -18.27
N ALA A 393 -2.75 18.72 -18.29
CA ALA A 393 -1.89 17.94 -19.17
C ALA A 393 -2.15 18.26 -20.66
N CYS A 394 -3.42 18.35 -21.08
CA CYS A 394 -3.79 18.65 -22.46
C CYS A 394 -3.39 20.07 -22.87
N GLY A 395 -3.58 21.06 -21.99
CA GLY A 395 -3.14 22.44 -22.23
C GLY A 395 -1.63 22.54 -22.42
N LEU A 396 -0.87 21.93 -21.51
CA LEU A 396 0.59 21.92 -21.55
C LEU A 396 1.14 21.12 -22.74
N LEU A 397 0.56 19.97 -23.10
CA LEU A 397 0.96 19.19 -24.28
C LEU A 397 0.85 20.02 -25.58
N ASN A 398 -0.16 20.90 -25.65
CA ASN A 398 -0.37 21.79 -26.79
C ASN A 398 0.45 23.08 -26.69
N GLY A 399 1.25 23.28 -25.63
CA GLY A 399 2.04 24.50 -25.41
C GLY A 399 1.17 25.72 -25.15
N ARG A 400 -0.01 25.53 -24.54
CA ARG A 400 -0.92 26.62 -24.21
C ARG A 400 -0.65 27.13 -22.79
N PRO A 401 -0.31 28.42 -22.61
CA PRO A 401 -0.28 29.04 -21.29
C PRO A 401 -1.63 28.89 -20.60
N THR A 402 -1.60 28.61 -19.30
CA THR A 402 -2.75 28.07 -18.59
C THR A 402 -3.00 28.78 -17.25
N THR A 403 -4.19 29.36 -17.08
CA THR A 403 -4.66 29.93 -15.81
C THR A 403 -5.54 28.93 -15.07
N ILE A 404 -5.24 28.69 -13.80
CA ILE A 404 -6.00 27.75 -12.95
C ILE A 404 -6.82 28.49 -11.88
N VAL A 405 -8.12 28.20 -11.86
CA VAL A 405 -9.10 28.68 -10.86
C VAL A 405 -9.56 27.49 -10.02
N PRO A 406 -8.89 27.18 -8.89
CA PRO A 406 -9.22 25.98 -8.13
C PRO A 406 -10.48 26.12 -7.28
N PHE A 407 -11.23 25.02 -7.21
CA PHE A 407 -12.41 24.82 -6.39
C PHE A 407 -12.13 23.90 -5.19
N PHE A 408 -11.47 22.76 -5.42
CA PHE A 408 -11.15 21.77 -4.37
C PHE A 408 -10.07 20.78 -4.83
N GLY A 409 -9.64 19.87 -3.94
CA GLY A 409 -8.85 18.70 -4.31
C GLY A 409 -7.42 19.03 -4.73
N ASP A 410 -6.96 18.44 -5.83
CA ASP A 410 -5.64 18.61 -6.45
C ASP A 410 -5.48 19.89 -7.27
N GLN A 411 -6.56 20.60 -7.54
CA GLN A 411 -6.56 21.76 -8.40
C GLN A 411 -5.58 22.87 -7.95
N PRO A 412 -5.46 23.20 -6.65
CA PRO A 412 -4.43 24.15 -6.19
C PRO A 412 -3.01 23.64 -6.43
N PHE A 413 -2.77 22.34 -6.29
CA PHE A 413 -1.46 21.73 -6.54
C PHE A 413 -1.07 21.94 -8.02
N TRP A 414 -1.93 21.58 -8.96
CA TRP A 414 -1.68 21.80 -10.38
C TRP A 414 -1.48 23.27 -10.74
N GLY A 415 -2.30 24.15 -10.15
CA GLY A 415 -2.15 25.59 -10.25
C GLY A 415 -0.75 26.07 -9.86
N ASN A 416 -0.25 25.59 -8.71
CA ASN A 416 1.08 25.94 -8.24
C ASN A 416 2.19 25.35 -9.11
N MET A 417 2.03 24.12 -9.64
CA MET A 417 3.03 23.51 -10.53
C MET A 417 3.13 24.24 -11.87
N VAL A 418 1.98 24.61 -12.47
CA VAL A 418 1.94 25.43 -13.69
C VAL A 418 2.58 26.80 -13.43
N ALA A 419 2.25 27.45 -12.31
CA ALA A 419 2.84 28.74 -11.95
C ALA A 419 4.35 28.66 -11.74
N ALA A 420 4.84 27.65 -11.01
CA ALA A 420 6.26 27.43 -10.75
C ALA A 420 7.06 27.19 -12.05
N SER A 421 6.42 26.60 -13.07
CA SER A 421 7.02 26.38 -14.38
C SER A 421 7.04 27.62 -15.29
N GLY A 422 6.37 28.72 -14.90
CA GLY A 422 6.20 29.92 -15.71
C GLY A 422 5.16 29.84 -16.83
N ALA A 423 4.53 28.67 -17.03
CA ALA A 423 3.50 28.47 -18.06
C ALA A 423 2.12 29.04 -17.69
N GLY A 424 1.98 29.66 -16.52
CA GLY A 424 0.75 30.31 -16.08
C GLY A 424 0.97 31.18 -14.84
N PRO A 425 -0.02 32.01 -14.47
CA PRO A 425 0.04 32.81 -13.25
C PRO A 425 -0.24 31.94 -12.01
N LYS A 426 0.00 32.51 -10.81
CA LYS A 426 -0.41 31.86 -9.55
C LYS A 426 -1.92 31.54 -9.58
N PRO A 427 -2.35 30.38 -9.05
CA PRO A 427 -3.75 30.00 -9.09
C PRO A 427 -4.62 30.99 -8.31
N ILE A 428 -5.82 31.25 -8.83
CA ILE A 428 -6.77 32.19 -8.24
C ILE A 428 -7.92 31.38 -7.63
N PRO A 429 -7.97 31.18 -6.30
CA PRO A 429 -9.07 30.44 -5.67
C PRO A 429 -10.42 31.04 -6.10
N HIS A 430 -11.40 30.19 -6.46
CA HIS A 430 -12.69 30.66 -7.01
C HIS A 430 -13.38 31.72 -6.13
N ARG A 431 -13.24 31.62 -4.79
CA ARG A 431 -13.81 32.59 -3.83
C ARG A 431 -13.17 33.97 -3.86
N ALA A 432 -11.95 34.06 -4.41
CA ALA A 432 -11.20 35.29 -4.55
C ALA A 432 -11.16 35.79 -6.00
N LEU A 433 -11.82 35.08 -6.93
CA LEU A 433 -11.88 35.45 -8.34
C LEU A 433 -12.75 36.70 -8.52
N ASP A 434 -12.23 37.65 -9.29
CA ASP A 434 -12.93 38.82 -9.79
C ASP A 434 -12.49 39.08 -11.24
N ALA A 435 -13.20 39.97 -11.94
CA ALA A 435 -12.97 40.23 -13.35
C ALA A 435 -11.55 40.78 -13.61
N GLU A 436 -11.02 41.61 -12.71
CA GLU A 436 -9.70 42.22 -12.85
C GLU A 436 -8.58 41.19 -12.67
N LYS A 437 -8.66 40.34 -11.64
CA LYS A 437 -7.71 39.24 -11.46
C LYS A 437 -7.72 38.27 -12.63
N LEU A 438 -8.91 37.95 -13.16
CA LEU A 438 -9.03 37.10 -14.34
C LEU A 438 -8.43 37.78 -15.57
N ALA A 439 -8.69 39.07 -15.78
CA ALA A 439 -8.10 39.85 -16.87
C ALA A 439 -6.56 39.89 -16.78
N GLN A 440 -6.01 40.12 -15.59
CA GLN A 440 -4.56 40.08 -15.35
C GLN A 440 -3.96 38.71 -15.65
N ALA A 441 -4.63 37.64 -15.23
CA ALA A 441 -4.21 36.28 -15.52
C ALA A 441 -4.24 35.96 -17.02
N ILE A 442 -5.27 36.41 -17.75
CA ILE A 442 -5.35 36.29 -19.21
C ILE A 442 -4.20 37.06 -19.87
N ARG A 443 -3.94 38.30 -19.47
CA ARG A 443 -2.82 39.10 -20.00
C ARG A 443 -1.47 38.43 -19.75
N PHE A 444 -1.26 37.82 -18.57
CA PHE A 444 -0.06 37.03 -18.29
C PHE A 444 0.08 35.86 -19.25
N CYS A 445 -0.98 35.07 -19.44
CA CYS A 445 -0.97 33.92 -20.35
C CYS A 445 -0.70 34.30 -21.81
N LEU A 446 -1.08 35.52 -22.22
CA LEU A 446 -0.79 36.05 -23.56
C LEU A 446 0.59 36.70 -23.69
N SER A 447 1.41 36.70 -22.63
CA SER A 447 2.77 37.21 -22.68
C SER A 447 3.72 36.27 -23.45
N PRO A 448 4.74 36.82 -24.13
CA PRO A 448 5.76 36.01 -24.80
C PRO A 448 6.47 35.04 -23.83
N GLN A 449 6.71 35.46 -22.59
CA GLN A 449 7.39 34.65 -21.58
C GLN A 449 6.58 33.40 -21.22
N ALA A 450 5.26 33.56 -21.00
CA ALA A 450 4.39 32.43 -20.70
C ALA A 450 4.29 31.47 -21.90
N ALA A 451 4.21 32.01 -23.13
CA ALA A 451 4.19 31.21 -24.35
C ALA A 451 5.47 30.38 -24.53
N VAL A 452 6.66 30.98 -24.31
CA VAL A 452 7.95 30.28 -24.38
C VAL A 452 8.05 29.19 -23.30
N ALA A 453 7.63 29.50 -22.06
CA ALA A 453 7.64 28.52 -20.97
C ALA A 453 6.70 27.33 -21.25
N ALA A 454 5.47 27.60 -21.69
CA ALA A 454 4.50 26.58 -22.05
C ALA A 454 4.99 25.72 -23.23
N GLN A 455 5.58 26.34 -24.25
CA GLN A 455 6.14 25.62 -25.40
C GLN A 455 7.33 24.73 -24.98
N GLY A 456 8.22 25.24 -24.13
CA GLY A 456 9.35 24.45 -23.61
C GLY A 456 8.91 23.23 -22.78
N ILE A 457 7.82 23.33 -22.02
CA ILE A 457 7.22 22.17 -21.34
C ILE A 457 6.62 21.21 -22.37
N ALA A 458 5.87 21.72 -23.34
CA ALA A 458 5.25 20.91 -24.39
C ALA A 458 6.29 20.08 -25.16
N ASP A 459 7.42 20.68 -25.50
CA ASP A 459 8.50 20.01 -26.23
C ASP A 459 9.14 18.89 -25.39
N ARG A 460 9.33 19.11 -24.08
CA ARG A 460 9.80 18.06 -23.17
C ARG A 460 8.78 16.94 -23.04
N ILE A 461 7.49 17.26 -22.86
CA ILE A 461 6.41 16.26 -22.79
C ILE A 461 6.36 15.42 -24.08
N ARG A 462 6.53 16.03 -25.26
CA ARG A 462 6.53 15.30 -26.54
C ARG A 462 7.79 14.45 -26.75
N ALA A 463 8.90 14.82 -26.11
CA ALA A 463 10.14 14.04 -26.11
C ALA A 463 10.12 12.89 -25.10
N GLU A 464 9.17 12.89 -24.14
CA GLU A 464 8.97 11.77 -23.23
C GLU A 464 8.50 10.52 -23.97
N ARG A 465 8.86 9.35 -23.44
CA ARG A 465 8.20 8.11 -23.83
C ARG A 465 6.71 8.16 -23.46
N PRO A 466 5.83 7.47 -24.20
CA PRO A 466 4.41 7.45 -23.87
C PRO A 466 4.20 6.98 -22.42
N GLY A 467 3.58 7.83 -21.58
CA GLY A 467 3.52 7.53 -20.15
C GLY A 467 2.74 6.26 -19.80
N VAL A 468 1.78 5.89 -20.66
CA VAL A 468 1.04 4.63 -20.52
C VAL A 468 1.94 3.41 -20.68
N GLU A 469 2.86 3.43 -21.65
CA GLU A 469 3.84 2.35 -21.84
C GLU A 469 4.75 2.25 -20.61
N VAL A 470 5.33 3.38 -20.17
CA VAL A 470 6.21 3.43 -18.99
C VAL A 470 5.48 2.95 -17.72
N ALA A 471 4.18 3.23 -17.58
CA ALA A 471 3.40 2.74 -16.45
C ALA A 471 3.17 1.22 -16.49
N VAL A 472 2.96 0.63 -17.67
CA VAL A 472 2.88 -0.83 -17.82
C VAL A 472 4.23 -1.48 -17.50
N GLU A 473 5.33 -0.86 -17.91
CA GLU A 473 6.69 -1.33 -17.56
C GLU A 473 6.93 -1.26 -16.05
N SER A 474 6.58 -0.15 -15.40
CA SER A 474 6.65 -0.05 -13.93
C SER A 474 5.78 -1.09 -13.25
N PHE A 475 4.57 -1.35 -13.78
CA PHE A 475 3.72 -2.43 -13.28
C PHE A 475 4.41 -3.79 -13.38
N HIS A 476 4.94 -4.14 -14.55
CA HIS A 476 5.65 -5.40 -14.79
C HIS A 476 6.91 -5.55 -13.93
N ALA A 477 7.72 -4.49 -13.82
CA ALA A 477 8.95 -4.50 -13.03
C ALA A 477 8.70 -4.73 -11.53
N ASN A 478 7.50 -4.37 -11.05
CA ASN A 478 7.10 -4.55 -9.65
C ASN A 478 6.33 -5.86 -9.40
N LEU A 479 6.14 -6.72 -10.41
CA LEU A 479 5.53 -8.03 -10.24
C LEU A 479 6.54 -9.05 -9.69
N PRO A 480 6.13 -9.95 -8.77
CA PRO A 480 7.02 -10.96 -8.23
C PRO A 480 7.16 -12.12 -9.23
N HIS A 481 8.11 -12.02 -10.17
CA HIS A 481 8.30 -12.94 -11.30
C HIS A 481 8.32 -14.43 -10.91
N ASP A 482 9.21 -14.83 -10.00
CA ASP A 482 9.40 -16.24 -9.62
C ASP A 482 8.13 -16.93 -9.08
N PRO A 483 7.40 -16.37 -8.08
CA PRO A 483 6.15 -16.96 -7.63
C PRO A 483 4.97 -16.68 -8.57
N LEU A 484 5.12 -15.82 -9.57
CA LEU A 484 4.05 -15.59 -10.54
C LEU A 484 3.99 -16.70 -11.60
N GLN A 485 5.13 -17.29 -11.98
CA GLN A 485 5.19 -18.21 -13.11
C GLN A 485 4.70 -19.63 -12.79
N CYS A 486 3.93 -20.23 -13.70
CA CYS A 486 3.58 -21.66 -13.64
C CYS A 486 4.73 -22.54 -14.18
N ASP A 487 5.08 -23.61 -13.45
CA ASP A 487 6.19 -24.51 -13.82
C ASP A 487 5.93 -25.25 -15.14
N LEU A 488 4.68 -25.61 -15.42
CA LEU A 488 4.30 -26.38 -16.63
C LEU A 488 4.02 -25.48 -17.85
N LEU A 489 3.35 -24.35 -17.63
CA LEU A 489 2.94 -23.38 -18.66
C LEU A 489 3.51 -22.00 -18.30
N GLY A 490 4.75 -21.74 -18.69
CA GLY A 490 5.50 -20.54 -18.26
C GLY A 490 4.92 -19.20 -18.72
N ASP A 491 4.01 -19.19 -19.70
CA ASP A 491 3.27 -18.01 -20.17
C ASP A 491 1.98 -17.74 -19.36
N ARG A 492 1.74 -18.53 -18.31
CA ARG A 492 0.55 -18.43 -17.45
C ARG A 492 0.92 -18.30 -15.98
N PRO A 493 0.11 -17.59 -15.19
CA PRO A 493 0.39 -17.40 -13.79
C PRO A 493 0.05 -18.64 -12.96
N ALA A 494 0.84 -18.90 -11.92
CA ALA A 494 0.59 -19.91 -10.93
C ALA A 494 -0.61 -19.53 -10.05
N SER A 495 -1.55 -20.46 -9.87
CA SER A 495 -2.74 -20.32 -9.01
C SER A 495 -2.86 -21.44 -7.97
N TRP A 496 -2.14 -22.55 -8.18
CA TRP A 496 -2.18 -23.73 -7.35
C TRP A 496 -0.77 -24.25 -7.05
N VAL A 497 -0.62 -24.90 -5.91
CA VAL A 497 0.56 -25.69 -5.55
C VAL A 497 0.14 -27.13 -5.33
N LEU A 498 0.74 -28.04 -6.07
CA LEU A 498 0.63 -29.48 -5.85
C LEU A 498 1.87 -29.99 -5.12
N LYS A 499 1.69 -30.75 -4.04
CA LYS A 499 2.80 -31.38 -3.29
C LYS A 499 2.73 -32.90 -3.41
N LYS A 500 3.81 -33.51 -3.89
CA LYS A 500 3.99 -34.98 -3.92
C LYS A 500 5.35 -35.31 -3.31
N GLY A 501 5.33 -35.90 -2.11
CA GLY A 501 6.54 -36.11 -1.30
C GLY A 501 7.23 -34.79 -0.91
N LYS A 502 8.52 -34.65 -1.25
CA LYS A 502 9.30 -33.41 -1.02
C LYS A 502 9.18 -32.39 -2.16
N ARG A 503 8.64 -32.77 -3.32
CA ARG A 503 8.52 -31.90 -4.50
C ARG A 503 7.26 -31.04 -4.41
N LYS A 504 7.35 -29.81 -4.92
CA LYS A 504 6.24 -28.86 -5.07
C LYS A 504 6.20 -28.40 -6.52
N VAL A 505 5.01 -28.35 -7.11
CA VAL A 505 4.78 -27.85 -8.47
C VAL A 505 3.81 -26.68 -8.39
N GLN A 506 4.20 -25.55 -8.97
CA GLN A 506 3.37 -24.37 -9.19
C GLN A 506 2.59 -24.54 -10.48
N LEU A 507 1.27 -24.51 -10.39
CA LEU A 507 0.36 -24.82 -11.49
C LEU A 507 -0.55 -23.63 -11.76
N SER A 508 -0.71 -23.27 -13.03
CA SER A 508 -1.78 -22.38 -13.47
C SER A 508 -3.15 -23.04 -13.31
N LYS A 509 -4.22 -22.25 -13.39
CA LYS A 509 -5.60 -22.78 -13.42
C LYS A 509 -5.78 -23.83 -14.52
N VAL A 510 -5.25 -23.56 -15.71
CA VAL A 510 -5.28 -24.49 -16.86
C VAL A 510 -4.52 -25.78 -16.54
N ALA A 511 -3.26 -25.67 -16.11
CA ALA A 511 -2.43 -26.84 -15.83
C ALA A 511 -3.05 -27.72 -14.74
N ALA A 512 -3.56 -27.11 -13.67
CA ALA A 512 -4.24 -27.82 -12.59
C ALA A 512 -5.46 -28.61 -13.09
N GLU A 513 -6.34 -28.00 -13.89
CA GLU A 513 -7.53 -28.70 -14.40
C GLU A 513 -7.20 -29.79 -15.42
N VAL A 514 -6.16 -29.61 -16.23
CA VAL A 514 -5.67 -30.68 -17.12
C VAL A 514 -5.20 -31.87 -16.30
N LEU A 515 -4.42 -31.67 -15.24
CA LEU A 515 -3.96 -32.77 -14.38
C LEU A 515 -5.12 -33.45 -13.62
N VAL A 516 -6.13 -32.69 -13.19
CA VAL A 516 -7.33 -33.25 -12.57
C VAL A 516 -8.10 -34.14 -13.56
N ARG A 517 -8.36 -33.65 -14.77
CA ARG A 517 -9.15 -34.37 -15.77
C ARG A 517 -8.40 -35.54 -16.42
N ASP A 518 -7.14 -35.33 -16.79
CA ASP A 518 -6.40 -36.23 -17.69
C ASP A 518 -5.50 -37.19 -16.91
N MET A 519 -5.12 -36.85 -15.67
CA MET A 519 -4.29 -37.70 -14.79
C MET A 519 -4.98 -38.13 -13.50
N GLY A 520 -6.23 -37.74 -13.28
CA GLY A 520 -7.01 -38.15 -12.11
C GLY A 520 -6.47 -37.59 -10.78
N ILE A 521 -5.75 -36.46 -10.80
CA ILE A 521 -5.30 -35.79 -9.57
C ILE A 521 -6.52 -35.29 -8.78
N ASP A 522 -6.59 -35.64 -7.49
CA ASP A 522 -7.67 -35.15 -6.61
C ASP A 522 -7.55 -33.63 -6.41
N ARG A 523 -8.64 -32.88 -6.68
CA ARG A 523 -8.72 -31.43 -6.42
C ARG A 523 -8.34 -31.07 -4.99
N LYS A 524 -8.63 -31.93 -4.01
CA LYS A 524 -8.28 -31.68 -2.59
C LYS A 524 -6.76 -31.67 -2.34
N SER A 525 -5.97 -32.23 -3.25
CA SER A 525 -4.50 -32.20 -3.17
C SER A 525 -3.91 -30.87 -3.63
N LEU A 526 -4.67 -30.07 -4.38
CA LEU A 526 -4.29 -28.73 -4.83
C LEU A 526 -4.48 -27.72 -3.70
N LYS A 527 -3.44 -26.93 -3.44
CA LYS A 527 -3.49 -25.82 -2.49
C LYS A 527 -3.45 -24.50 -3.23
N VAL A 528 -4.17 -23.50 -2.74
CA VAL A 528 -4.08 -22.12 -3.25
C VAL A 528 -2.62 -21.68 -3.23
N HIS A 529 -2.13 -21.20 -4.37
CA HIS A 529 -0.82 -20.56 -4.47
C HIS A 529 -0.90 -19.10 -4.02
N GLU A 530 0.11 -18.66 -3.28
CA GLU A 530 0.26 -17.30 -2.77
C GLU A 530 1.33 -16.58 -3.59
N THR A 531 0.91 -15.87 -4.63
CA THR A 531 1.81 -15.16 -5.55
C THR A 531 2.47 -13.95 -4.89
N SER A 532 1.68 -13.15 -4.16
CA SER A 532 2.18 -12.05 -3.35
C SER A 532 1.47 -12.08 -2.00
N TYR A 533 2.24 -12.26 -0.94
CA TYR A 533 1.69 -12.32 0.40
C TYR A 533 1.73 -10.94 1.05
N ILE A 534 0.58 -10.44 1.48
CA ILE A 534 0.47 -9.20 2.26
C ILE A 534 0.25 -9.53 3.74
N SER A 535 1.29 -9.30 4.55
CA SER A 535 1.21 -9.39 6.01
C SER A 535 0.98 -8.02 6.61
N VAL A 536 -0.20 -7.79 7.17
CA VAL A 536 -0.40 -6.60 8.03
C VAL A 536 -0.01 -7.00 9.45
N GLU A 537 1.25 -6.74 9.81
CA GLU A 537 1.74 -6.92 11.17
C GLU A 537 1.29 -5.74 12.03
N ASN A 538 0.90 -6.03 13.28
CA ASN A 538 0.56 -4.99 14.23
C ASN A 538 1.86 -4.50 14.89
N ARG A 539 2.49 -3.45 14.36
CA ARG A 539 3.68 -2.85 14.98
C ARG A 539 3.19 -1.94 16.10
N ARG A 540 3.35 -2.40 17.34
CA ARG A 540 3.02 -1.59 18.52
C ARG A 540 4.20 -0.70 18.82
N TRP A 541 4.11 0.55 18.36
CA TRP A 541 5.08 1.59 18.65
C TRP A 541 4.86 2.11 20.08
N ASP A 542 5.93 2.06 20.88
CA ASP A 542 6.10 2.65 22.22
C ASP A 542 5.78 1.74 23.44
N PRO A 543 6.72 1.52 24.38
CA PRO A 543 6.44 0.94 25.70
C PRO A 543 5.30 1.62 26.48
N LEU A 544 4.97 2.88 26.23
CA LEU A 544 3.81 3.57 26.82
C LEU A 544 2.47 3.00 26.33
N THR A 545 2.34 2.70 25.03
CA THR A 545 1.12 2.08 24.47
C THR A 545 1.11 0.55 24.63
N GLY A 546 2.30 -0.03 24.84
CA GLY A 546 2.54 -1.44 25.13
C GLY A 546 2.46 -1.86 26.61
N THR A 547 2.02 -0.97 27.51
CA THR A 547 1.99 -1.07 28.99
C THR A 547 3.31 -0.75 29.70
N SER A 548 3.47 0.50 30.14
CA SER A 548 4.67 0.99 30.84
C SER A 548 4.59 0.93 32.37
N SER A 549 5.79 0.79 32.97
CA SER A 549 6.18 0.77 34.40
C SER A 549 5.92 -0.52 35.20
N ALA A 550 4.77 -1.17 35.09
CA ALA A 550 4.54 -2.44 35.80
C ALA A 550 5.39 -3.61 35.25
N PHE A 551 5.84 -3.52 33.99
CA PHE A 551 6.45 -4.63 33.28
C PHE A 551 7.92 -4.91 33.64
N LEU A 552 8.71 -3.93 34.07
CA LEU A 552 10.08 -4.22 34.53
C LEU A 552 10.08 -5.06 35.81
N GLY A 553 9.12 -4.79 36.72
CA GLY A 553 8.86 -5.65 37.89
C GLY A 553 8.30 -7.01 37.48
N SER A 554 7.26 -7.05 36.64
CA SER A 554 6.65 -8.32 36.20
C SER A 554 7.55 -9.18 35.30
N ALA A 555 8.50 -8.60 34.56
CA ALA A 555 9.48 -9.34 33.76
C ALA A 555 10.52 -10.01 34.65
N ALA A 556 10.96 -9.36 35.74
CA ALA A 556 11.78 -9.99 36.77
C ALA A 556 11.01 -11.14 37.44
N ASP A 557 9.75 -10.92 37.82
CA ASP A 557 8.88 -11.94 38.41
C ASP A 557 8.58 -13.11 37.44
N MET A 558 8.48 -12.84 36.13
CA MET A 558 8.29 -13.88 35.10
C MET A 558 9.58 -14.65 34.77
N VAL A 559 10.76 -14.03 34.90
CA VAL A 559 12.05 -14.72 34.83
C VAL A 559 12.20 -15.67 36.02
N ASP A 560 11.80 -15.25 37.22
CA ASP A 560 11.72 -16.14 38.39
C ASP A 560 10.68 -17.27 38.20
N GLY A 561 9.54 -16.96 37.58
CA GLY A 561 8.52 -17.95 37.19
C GLY A 561 9.01 -18.98 36.16
N ALA A 562 9.76 -18.53 35.14
CA ALA A 562 10.33 -19.38 34.09
C ALA A 562 11.54 -20.18 34.60
N ALA A 563 12.37 -19.61 35.47
CA ALA A 563 13.37 -20.34 36.25
C ALA A 563 12.69 -21.43 37.09
N GLY A 564 11.54 -21.15 37.72
CA GLY A 564 10.73 -22.16 38.41
C GLY A 564 10.26 -23.32 37.52
N ILE A 565 9.99 -23.10 36.23
CA ILE A 565 9.57 -24.13 35.27
C ILE A 565 10.75 -25.00 34.80
N LEU A 566 11.98 -24.50 34.81
CA LEU A 566 13.19 -25.25 34.41
C LEU A 566 13.92 -25.88 35.61
N VAL A 567 13.96 -25.16 36.73
CA VAL A 567 14.67 -25.52 37.95
C VAL A 567 13.86 -26.50 38.78
N LYS A 568 12.53 -26.38 38.90
CA LYS A 568 11.73 -27.33 39.70
C LYS A 568 11.75 -28.76 39.13
N PRO A 569 11.60 -28.99 37.82
CA PRO A 569 11.73 -30.34 37.26
C PRO A 569 13.15 -30.89 37.41
N TYR A 570 14.19 -30.06 37.26
CA TYR A 570 15.59 -30.47 37.42
C TYR A 570 15.93 -30.77 38.89
N GLN A 571 15.41 -29.98 39.84
CA GLN A 571 15.53 -30.22 41.28
C GLN A 571 14.75 -31.45 41.71
N GLU A 572 13.56 -31.69 41.18
CA GLU A 572 12.81 -32.93 41.42
C GLU A 572 13.47 -34.15 40.76
N LEU A 573 14.03 -34.04 39.55
CA LEU A 573 14.81 -35.12 38.94
C LEU A 573 16.08 -35.43 39.75
N ARG A 574 16.71 -34.40 40.32
CA ARG A 574 17.89 -34.53 41.19
C ARG A 574 17.52 -35.12 42.54
N ARG A 575 16.36 -34.76 43.11
CA ARG A 575 15.81 -35.30 44.37
C ARG A 575 15.37 -36.77 44.26
N VAL A 576 14.70 -37.13 43.16
CA VAL A 576 14.36 -38.52 42.83
C VAL A 576 15.63 -39.37 42.59
N ARG A 577 16.70 -38.76 42.05
CA ARG A 577 18.02 -39.41 41.93
C ARG A 577 18.81 -39.48 43.24
N SER A 578 18.51 -38.64 44.24
CA SER A 578 19.25 -38.56 45.52
C SER A 578 18.50 -39.16 46.72
N GLY A 579 17.27 -39.63 46.57
CA GLY A 579 16.56 -40.45 47.57
C GLY A 579 16.13 -39.74 48.87
N LEU A 580 15.87 -38.43 48.84
CA LEU A 580 15.43 -37.67 50.04
C LEU A 580 13.89 -37.56 50.12
N PRO A 581 13.26 -37.60 51.32
CA PRO A 581 11.80 -37.53 51.46
C PRO A 581 11.25 -36.09 51.33
N PRO A 582 9.96 -35.91 50.98
CA PRO A 582 9.34 -34.60 50.76
C PRO A 582 8.95 -33.87 52.07
N GLU A 583 8.97 -32.53 52.05
CA GLU A 583 8.41 -31.68 53.11
C GLU A 583 6.87 -31.78 53.15
N ARG A 584 6.32 -32.03 54.35
CA ARG A 584 4.87 -32.02 54.60
C ARG A 584 4.37 -30.58 54.76
N GLN A 585 3.48 -30.13 53.86
CA GLN A 585 2.49 -29.11 54.21
C GLN A 585 1.34 -29.78 54.93
N ALA A 586 0.95 -29.23 56.09
CA ALA A 586 -0.08 -29.76 56.96
C ALA A 586 -1.49 -29.65 56.32
N GLN A 587 -2.19 -30.78 56.22
CA GLN A 587 -3.65 -30.85 56.18
C GLN A 587 -4.14 -32.20 56.74
N ALA A 588 -5.36 -32.18 57.28
CA ALA A 588 -5.93 -33.07 58.30
C ALA A 588 -6.03 -34.59 57.98
N SER A 589 -6.14 -35.36 59.07
CA SER A 589 -6.47 -36.80 59.31
C SER A 589 -7.45 -37.46 58.32
N ASP A 590 -7.43 -38.76 58.00
CA ASP A 590 -7.36 -40.01 58.84
C ASP A 590 -6.98 -41.25 57.94
N PRO A 591 -6.89 -42.53 58.41
CA PRO A 591 -5.75 -43.41 58.14
C PRO A 591 -6.07 -44.76 57.43
N ASP A 592 -5.03 -45.61 57.34
CA ASP A 592 -5.03 -47.08 57.11
C ASP A 592 -4.90 -47.61 55.67
N GLU A 593 -3.69 -48.10 55.30
CA GLU A 593 -3.29 -49.52 55.36
C GLU A 593 -1.92 -49.74 54.68
N GLU A 594 -1.04 -50.50 55.34
CA GLU A 594 0.25 -50.99 54.83
C GLU A 594 0.12 -52.34 54.11
N PHE A 595 1.16 -52.67 53.31
CA PHE A 595 1.82 -53.99 53.08
C PHE A 595 2.06 -54.44 51.61
N LEU A 596 3.37 -54.60 51.32
CA LEU A 596 4.10 -55.59 50.50
C LEU A 596 4.52 -55.30 49.04
N GLU A 597 5.85 -55.15 48.90
CA GLU A 597 6.79 -55.96 48.11
C GLU A 597 6.21 -56.79 46.94
N GLY A 598 6.77 -56.83 45.73
CA GLY A 598 8.04 -56.36 45.20
C GLY A 598 8.25 -56.95 43.79
N SER A 599 9.30 -56.47 43.11
CA SER A 599 9.94 -57.08 41.93
C SER A 599 9.18 -57.17 40.60
N SER A 600 9.36 -56.15 39.74
CA SER A 600 9.86 -56.35 38.35
C SER A 600 10.29 -55.01 37.70
N ARG A 601 11.25 -54.32 38.33
CA ARG A 601 11.89 -53.12 37.78
C ARG A 601 12.82 -53.47 36.62
N GLY A 602 12.30 -53.40 35.40
CA GLY A 602 13.13 -53.47 34.18
C GLY A 602 12.39 -53.14 32.89
N MET A 603 11.13 -53.55 32.76
CA MET A 603 10.35 -53.38 31.51
C MET A 603 9.12 -52.46 31.62
N GLU A 604 8.70 -52.05 32.83
CA GLU A 604 7.61 -51.08 33.02
C GLU A 604 8.05 -49.61 32.87
N SER A 605 9.34 -49.31 33.08
CA SER A 605 9.85 -47.93 33.04
C SER A 605 9.79 -47.31 31.63
N LEU A 606 9.98 -48.12 30.58
CA LEU A 606 9.87 -47.69 29.18
C LEU A 606 8.41 -47.54 28.73
N ARG A 607 7.49 -48.38 29.24
CA ARG A 607 6.05 -48.32 28.90
C ARG A 607 5.34 -47.17 29.61
N ASN A 608 5.71 -46.91 30.88
CA ASN A 608 5.22 -45.75 31.63
C ASN A 608 5.79 -44.43 31.09
N GLY A 609 7.05 -44.35 30.68
CA GLY A 609 7.59 -43.14 30.04
C GLY A 609 6.83 -42.69 28.78
N LEU A 610 6.38 -43.65 27.96
CA LEU A 610 5.58 -43.40 26.74
C LEU A 610 4.10 -43.11 27.04
N GLN A 611 3.49 -43.75 28.04
CA GLN A 611 2.12 -43.44 28.48
C GLN A 611 2.03 -42.12 29.24
N THR A 612 3.02 -41.75 30.04
CA THR A 612 3.06 -40.47 30.78
C THR A 612 3.32 -39.30 29.84
N ALA A 613 4.09 -39.47 28.75
CA ALA A 613 4.21 -38.47 27.68
C ALA A 613 2.90 -38.32 26.89
N GLY A 614 2.21 -39.41 26.58
CA GLY A 614 0.90 -39.38 25.92
C GLY A 614 -0.24 -38.83 26.80
N ALA A 615 -0.20 -39.08 28.11
CA ALA A 615 -1.14 -38.57 29.10
C ALA A 615 -0.87 -37.09 29.43
N MET A 616 0.39 -36.65 29.52
CA MET A 616 0.75 -35.24 29.60
C MET A 616 0.34 -34.49 28.32
N ALA A 617 0.59 -35.04 27.13
CA ALA A 617 0.14 -34.42 25.88
C ALA A 617 -1.40 -34.32 25.78
N LYS A 618 -2.14 -35.32 26.27
CA LYS A 618 -3.62 -35.29 26.34
C LYS A 618 -4.16 -34.35 27.44
N ALA A 619 -3.51 -34.27 28.59
CA ALA A 619 -3.89 -33.39 29.70
C ALA A 619 -3.58 -31.92 29.39
N SER A 620 -2.39 -31.64 28.82
CA SER A 620 -2.02 -30.34 28.28
C SER A 620 -2.94 -29.94 27.11
N GLY A 621 -3.29 -30.87 26.22
CA GLY A 621 -4.25 -30.64 25.14
C GLY A 621 -5.65 -30.24 25.64
N LYS A 622 -6.17 -30.89 26.69
CA LYS A 622 -7.47 -30.56 27.28
C LYS A 622 -7.45 -29.25 28.10
N SER A 623 -6.37 -28.96 28.82
CA SER A 623 -6.26 -27.72 29.61
C SER A 623 -5.99 -26.49 28.73
N VAL A 624 -5.13 -26.61 27.72
CA VAL A 624 -4.90 -25.56 26.71
C VAL A 624 -6.18 -25.33 25.89
N ALA A 625 -6.90 -26.39 25.50
CA ALA A 625 -8.20 -26.22 24.84
C ALA A 625 -9.21 -25.49 25.74
N LYS A 626 -9.27 -25.77 27.05
CA LYS A 626 -10.25 -25.16 27.97
C LYS A 626 -9.92 -23.70 28.30
N VAL A 627 -8.64 -23.35 28.41
CA VAL A 627 -8.17 -21.96 28.62
C VAL A 627 -8.27 -21.11 27.34
N PHE A 628 -8.01 -21.69 26.16
CA PHE A 628 -8.02 -20.95 24.89
C PHE A 628 -9.37 -20.97 24.15
N LEU A 629 -10.22 -21.99 24.31
CA LEU A 629 -11.58 -22.01 23.73
C LEU A 629 -12.62 -21.34 24.65
N GLY A 630 -12.29 -21.15 25.93
CA GLY A 630 -13.10 -20.45 26.94
C GLY A 630 -13.03 -18.93 26.85
N GLY A 631 -13.29 -18.34 25.69
CA GLY A 631 -13.85 -16.98 25.61
C GLY A 631 -13.03 -15.76 26.08
N THR A 632 -11.72 -15.81 26.34
CA THR A 632 -10.94 -14.61 26.77
C THR A 632 -9.75 -14.28 25.86
N ARG A 633 -10.05 -13.95 24.59
CA ARG A 633 -9.08 -13.45 23.58
C ARG A 633 -8.13 -12.34 24.09
N GLY A 634 -8.61 -11.50 25.01
CA GLY A 634 -7.88 -10.34 25.51
C GLY A 634 -6.71 -10.66 26.45
N LEU A 635 -6.90 -11.59 27.39
CA LEU A 635 -5.95 -11.81 28.49
C LEU A 635 -4.81 -12.77 28.14
N CYS A 636 -5.08 -13.86 27.42
CA CYS A 636 -4.08 -14.93 27.24
C CYS A 636 -3.20 -14.82 25.98
N VAL A 637 -3.64 -14.08 24.95
CA VAL A 637 -2.89 -13.93 23.68
C VAL A 637 -2.52 -12.49 23.42
N THR A 638 -3.48 -11.56 23.60
CA THR A 638 -3.29 -10.17 23.15
C THR A 638 -2.30 -9.41 24.03
N ILE A 639 -2.37 -9.54 25.35
CA ILE A 639 -1.47 -8.84 26.29
C ILE A 639 -0.04 -9.38 26.20
N PRO A 640 0.23 -10.70 26.29
CA PRO A 640 1.59 -11.21 26.18
C PRO A 640 2.24 -10.91 24.82
N LEU A 641 1.48 -11.03 23.73
CA LEU A 641 1.96 -10.68 22.39
C LEU A 641 2.26 -9.19 22.24
N ALA A 642 1.41 -8.33 22.83
CA ALA A 642 1.65 -6.89 22.84
C ALA A 642 2.95 -6.52 23.56
N ALA A 643 3.16 -7.08 24.75
CA ALA A 643 4.37 -6.86 25.52
C ALA A 643 5.61 -7.41 24.79
N THR A 644 5.49 -8.60 24.19
CA THR A 644 6.56 -9.23 23.39
C THR A 644 7.00 -8.33 22.24
N GLU A 645 6.05 -7.85 21.42
CA GLU A 645 6.33 -7.01 20.24
C GLU A 645 6.74 -5.58 20.61
N GLY A 646 6.18 -5.04 21.70
CA GLY A 646 6.59 -3.76 22.27
C GLY A 646 8.06 -3.79 22.68
N LEU A 647 8.46 -4.77 23.49
CA LEU A 647 9.86 -4.97 23.89
C LEU A 647 10.78 -5.23 22.69
N ARG A 648 10.32 -6.03 21.71
CA ARG A 648 11.08 -6.31 20.47
C ARG A 648 11.36 -5.04 19.67
N SER A 649 10.46 -4.05 19.75
CA SER A 649 10.52 -2.82 18.95
C SER A 649 11.31 -1.69 19.63
N VAL A 650 11.60 -1.78 20.93
CA VAL A 650 12.35 -0.75 21.68
C VAL A 650 13.70 -0.39 21.04
N PRO A 651 14.51 -1.34 20.50
CA PRO A 651 15.78 -1.01 19.85
C PRO A 651 15.69 0.00 18.70
N LYS A 652 14.54 0.06 18.01
CA LYS A 652 14.31 1.03 16.93
C LYS A 652 14.35 2.48 17.43
N LEU A 653 14.00 2.72 18.69
CA LEU A 653 13.95 4.08 19.28
C LEU A 653 15.33 4.74 19.39
N TYR A 654 16.41 3.95 19.34
CA TYR A 654 17.79 4.45 19.41
C TYR A 654 18.65 4.02 18.21
N GLY A 655 17.98 3.71 17.09
CA GLY A 655 18.60 3.54 15.77
C GLY A 655 19.08 2.12 15.45
N GLU A 656 18.68 1.09 16.20
CA GLU A 656 19.00 -0.30 15.86
C GLU A 656 17.94 -0.94 14.94
N GLU A 657 18.41 -1.78 14.02
CA GLU A 657 17.53 -2.65 13.25
C GLU A 657 17.08 -3.85 14.10
N VAL A 658 15.79 -4.15 14.02
CA VAL A 658 15.19 -5.30 14.70
C VAL A 658 15.16 -6.48 13.74
N ARG A 659 15.81 -7.58 14.16
CA ARG A 659 15.90 -8.82 13.39
C ARG A 659 14.51 -9.40 13.09
N ASP A 660 14.29 -9.83 11.86
CA ASP A 660 13.09 -10.58 11.48
C ASP A 660 13.27 -12.09 11.79
N ASN A 661 12.44 -12.62 12.67
CA ASN A 661 12.44 -14.02 13.09
C ASN A 661 11.44 -14.87 12.30
N GLY A 662 10.75 -14.28 11.33
CA GLY A 662 9.72 -14.90 10.52
C GLY A 662 8.31 -14.66 11.06
N ARG A 663 7.33 -15.13 10.28
CA ARG A 663 5.91 -14.86 10.48
C ARG A 663 5.20 -16.00 11.21
N VAL A 664 4.20 -15.63 12.02
CA VAL A 664 3.28 -16.60 12.65
C VAL A 664 1.99 -16.69 11.82
N ASP A 665 1.80 -17.81 11.11
CA ASP A 665 0.59 -18.12 10.33
C ASP A 665 -0.32 -19.15 10.99
N ASN A 666 0.30 -20.13 11.63
CA ASN A 666 -0.33 -21.24 12.29
C ASN A 666 0.51 -21.64 13.52
N TRP A 667 0.05 -22.66 14.22
CA TRP A 667 0.69 -23.12 15.45
C TRP A 667 2.14 -23.58 15.22
N ARG A 668 2.47 -24.18 14.07
CA ARG A 668 3.84 -24.64 13.76
C ARG A 668 4.77 -23.47 13.56
N SER A 669 4.38 -22.51 12.73
CA SER A 669 5.15 -21.29 12.53
C SER A 669 5.27 -20.48 13.82
N GLY A 670 4.23 -20.48 14.68
CA GLY A 670 4.28 -19.85 16.00
C GLY A 670 5.40 -20.39 16.87
N ILE A 671 5.57 -21.72 16.91
CA ILE A 671 6.67 -22.38 17.63
C ILE A 671 8.03 -22.05 17.01
N VAL A 672 8.12 -22.03 15.68
CA VAL A 672 9.39 -21.72 14.98
C VAL A 672 9.83 -20.28 15.26
N VAL A 673 8.92 -19.31 15.15
CA VAL A 673 9.20 -17.90 15.45
C VAL A 673 9.55 -17.73 16.92
N ALA A 674 8.85 -18.41 17.83
CA ALA A 674 9.19 -18.42 19.26
C ALA A 674 10.63 -18.85 19.51
N GLY A 675 11.05 -19.97 18.92
CA GLY A 675 12.41 -20.48 19.06
C GLY A 675 13.46 -19.52 18.50
N ARG A 676 13.23 -18.96 17.31
CA ARG A 676 14.14 -17.97 16.70
C ARG A 676 14.24 -16.70 17.52
N THR A 677 13.12 -16.13 17.95
CA THR A 677 13.10 -14.93 18.80
C THR A 677 13.78 -15.18 20.13
N PHE A 678 13.63 -16.37 20.72
CA PHE A 678 14.32 -16.73 21.94
C PHE A 678 15.84 -16.78 21.77
N VAL A 679 16.31 -17.54 20.78
CA VAL A 679 17.76 -17.71 20.52
C VAL A 679 18.40 -16.39 20.14
N HIS A 680 17.84 -15.67 19.16
CA HIS A 680 18.38 -14.39 18.70
C HIS A 680 18.30 -13.32 19.79
N GLY A 681 17.16 -13.20 20.49
CA GLY A 681 16.99 -12.17 21.52
C GLY A 681 17.94 -12.33 22.71
N LEU A 682 18.23 -13.56 23.13
CA LEU A 682 19.24 -13.81 24.17
C LEU A 682 20.67 -13.59 23.66
N ALA A 683 21.00 -14.09 22.47
CA ALA A 683 22.34 -13.92 21.90
C ALA A 683 22.65 -12.44 21.65
N ASP A 684 21.74 -11.72 20.99
CA ASP A 684 21.90 -10.30 20.66
C ASP A 684 21.85 -9.45 21.94
N GLY A 685 21.00 -9.80 22.92
CA GLY A 685 20.93 -9.11 24.21
C GLY A 685 22.20 -9.24 25.05
N VAL A 686 22.77 -10.45 25.16
CA VAL A 686 24.03 -10.68 25.90
C VAL A 686 25.22 -10.06 25.16
N SER A 687 25.29 -10.21 23.84
CA SER A 687 26.40 -9.65 23.07
C SER A 687 26.41 -8.11 23.09
N GLY A 688 25.25 -7.45 23.08
CA GLY A 688 25.13 -5.99 23.15
C GLY A 688 25.76 -5.36 24.40
N LEU A 689 25.78 -6.08 25.54
CA LEU A 689 26.44 -5.61 26.77
C LEU A 689 27.95 -5.35 26.60
N VAL A 690 28.57 -5.95 25.58
CA VAL A 690 30.01 -5.83 25.31
C VAL A 690 30.26 -5.14 23.97
N VAL A 691 29.49 -5.49 22.94
CA VAL A 691 29.66 -4.99 21.57
C VAL A 691 29.27 -3.52 21.46
N ASP A 692 28.18 -3.09 22.10
CA ASP A 692 27.69 -1.71 21.97
C ASP A 692 28.59 -0.69 22.70
N PRO A 693 29.08 -0.93 23.94
CA PRO A 693 30.09 -0.09 24.56
C PRO A 693 31.40 -0.04 23.76
N TYR A 694 31.85 -1.17 23.20
CA TYR A 694 33.07 -1.23 22.41
C TYR A 694 32.95 -0.43 21.10
N ARG A 695 31.82 -0.59 20.39
CA ARG A 695 31.54 0.16 19.17
C ARG A 695 31.42 1.66 19.46
N GLY A 696 30.67 2.03 20.49
CA GLY A 696 30.55 3.41 20.93
C GLY A 696 31.90 4.01 21.34
N ALA A 697 32.75 3.25 22.04
CA ALA A 697 34.10 3.67 22.41
C ALA A 697 34.97 3.99 21.18
N ARG A 698 34.81 3.21 20.10
CA ARG A 698 35.54 3.38 18.85
C ARG A 698 35.05 4.58 18.02
N GLU A 699 33.76 4.90 18.10
CA GLU A 699 33.12 5.95 17.30
C GLU A 699 33.20 7.34 17.97
N GLU A 700 32.94 7.43 19.28
CA GLU A 700 32.87 8.71 20.01
C GLU A 700 33.68 8.71 21.32
N GLY A 701 34.65 7.80 21.47
CA GLY A 701 35.49 7.72 22.67
C GLY A 701 34.70 7.40 23.94
N VAL A 702 35.07 8.00 25.06
CA VAL A 702 34.44 7.72 26.37
C VAL A 702 32.93 8.05 26.39
N VAL A 703 32.53 9.10 25.69
CA VAL A 703 31.11 9.49 25.57
C VAL A 703 30.33 8.43 24.79
N GLY A 704 30.91 7.93 23.69
CA GLY A 704 30.32 6.84 22.93
C GLY A 704 30.29 5.53 23.69
N MET A 705 31.32 5.22 24.50
CA MET A 705 31.34 4.06 25.38
C MET A 705 30.18 4.10 26.38
N ALA A 706 29.92 5.26 27.00
CA ALA A 706 28.80 5.45 27.92
C ALA A 706 27.43 5.32 27.21
N LYS A 707 27.28 5.91 26.02
CA LYS A 707 26.09 5.73 25.17
C LYS A 707 25.89 4.25 24.80
N GLY A 708 26.97 3.56 24.42
CA GLY A 708 26.98 2.15 24.08
C GLY A 708 26.64 1.25 25.27
N LEU A 709 27.08 1.59 26.47
CA LEU A 709 26.68 0.91 27.71
C LEU A 709 25.19 1.10 28.01
N GLY A 710 24.67 2.31 27.81
CA GLY A 710 23.22 2.58 27.91
C GLY A 710 22.42 1.76 26.89
N LYS A 711 22.85 1.72 25.63
CA LYS A 711 22.21 0.91 24.57
C LYS A 711 22.28 -0.58 24.87
N GLY A 712 23.45 -1.11 25.23
CA GLY A 712 23.67 -2.53 25.50
C GLY A 712 22.86 -3.03 26.71
N THR A 713 22.79 -2.25 27.78
CA THR A 713 22.00 -2.59 28.98
C THR A 713 20.50 -2.56 28.70
N LEU A 714 20.00 -1.52 28.02
CA LEU A 714 18.60 -1.45 27.60
C LEU A 714 18.24 -2.56 26.59
N GLY A 715 19.15 -2.85 25.66
CA GLY A 715 19.04 -3.93 24.68
C GLY A 715 18.96 -5.31 25.33
N PHE A 716 19.78 -5.59 26.36
CA PHE A 716 19.73 -6.83 27.12
C PHE A 716 18.34 -7.08 27.73
N TRP A 717 17.78 -6.08 28.41
CA TRP A 717 16.47 -6.21 29.05
C TRP A 717 15.32 -6.33 28.05
N THR A 718 15.37 -5.54 26.97
CA THR A 718 14.28 -5.50 25.99
C THR A 718 14.30 -6.70 25.05
N LYS A 719 15.47 -7.07 24.50
CA LYS A 719 15.65 -8.25 23.65
C LYS A 719 15.45 -9.55 24.45
N GLY A 720 15.98 -9.63 25.68
CA GLY A 720 15.81 -10.78 26.57
C GLY A 720 14.36 -10.95 27.09
N GLY A 721 13.70 -9.84 27.41
CA GLY A 721 12.28 -9.84 27.77
C GLY A 721 11.39 -10.29 26.61
N SER A 722 11.62 -9.77 25.40
CA SER A 722 10.91 -10.21 24.19
C SER A 722 11.15 -11.69 23.88
N ALA A 723 12.40 -12.16 23.99
CA ALA A 723 12.76 -13.58 23.84
C ALA A 723 11.93 -14.49 24.75
N THR A 724 11.82 -14.13 26.03
CA THR A 724 11.15 -14.95 27.04
C THR A 724 9.63 -14.94 26.86
N LEU A 725 9.03 -13.75 26.69
CA LEU A 725 7.58 -13.64 26.45
C LEU A 725 7.17 -14.28 25.12
N GLY A 726 8.03 -14.21 24.11
CA GLY A 726 7.84 -14.79 22.78
C GLY A 726 7.59 -16.30 22.79
N LEU A 727 8.14 -17.03 23.76
CA LEU A 727 7.91 -18.47 23.95
C LEU A 727 6.45 -18.82 24.23
N VAL A 728 5.68 -17.88 24.79
CA VAL A 728 4.24 -18.05 25.07
C VAL A 728 3.41 -17.31 24.03
N ALA A 729 3.82 -16.09 23.68
CA ALA A 729 3.06 -15.21 22.79
C ALA A 729 2.93 -15.75 21.36
N TYR A 730 4.04 -16.16 20.72
CA TYR A 730 4.01 -16.59 19.32
C TYR A 730 3.29 -17.93 19.11
N PRO A 731 3.45 -18.97 19.96
CA PRO A 731 2.65 -20.18 19.84
C PRO A 731 1.17 -19.91 20.12
N GLY A 732 0.84 -19.08 21.10
CA GLY A 732 -0.53 -18.66 21.39
C GLY A 732 -1.18 -17.94 20.21
N GLN A 733 -0.46 -17.01 19.57
CA GLN A 733 -0.89 -16.35 18.33
C GLN A 733 -1.08 -17.37 17.18
N GLY A 734 -0.17 -18.33 17.03
CA GLY A 734 -0.25 -19.38 16.01
C GLY A 734 -1.46 -20.31 16.20
N ILE A 735 -1.76 -20.69 17.43
CA ILE A 735 -2.97 -21.47 17.78
C ILE A 735 -4.22 -20.66 17.45
N TYR A 736 -4.27 -19.39 17.85
CA TYR A 736 -5.38 -18.50 17.53
C TYR A 736 -5.63 -18.42 16.03
N LYS A 737 -4.59 -18.16 15.22
CA LYS A 737 -4.70 -18.12 13.76
C LYS A 737 -5.14 -19.46 13.18
N SER A 738 -4.67 -20.58 13.73
CA SER A 738 -5.09 -21.93 13.31
C SER A 738 -6.58 -22.18 13.57
N ILE A 739 -7.08 -21.81 14.76
CA ILE A 739 -8.51 -21.94 15.11
C ILE A 739 -9.35 -21.02 14.22
N ARG A 740 -8.89 -19.78 14.03
CA ARG A 740 -9.56 -18.80 13.17
C ARG A 740 -9.67 -19.31 11.74
N ALA A 741 -8.59 -19.85 11.16
CA ALA A 741 -8.58 -20.40 9.80
C ALA A 741 -9.54 -21.58 9.63
N VAL A 742 -9.81 -22.35 10.69
CA VAL A 742 -10.82 -23.43 10.66
C VAL A 742 -12.24 -22.86 10.71
N LYS A 743 -12.47 -21.85 11.56
CA LYS A 743 -13.80 -21.23 11.76
C LYS A 743 -14.21 -20.29 10.62
N HIS A 744 -13.25 -19.61 10.02
CA HIS A 744 -13.42 -18.57 9.01
C HIS A 744 -12.72 -18.99 7.71
N ASN A 745 -13.40 -19.83 6.93
CA ASN A 745 -12.90 -20.36 5.65
C ASN A 745 -13.89 -20.23 4.49
N LYS A 746 -14.97 -19.46 4.65
CA LYS A 746 -15.98 -19.26 3.62
C LYS A 746 -15.36 -18.55 2.42
N THR A 747 -14.61 -17.47 2.66
CA THR A 747 -13.98 -16.68 1.61
C THR A 747 -12.91 -17.51 0.88
N LEU A 748 -12.09 -18.27 1.62
CA LEU A 748 -11.12 -19.19 1.02
C LEU A 748 -11.79 -20.26 0.15
N LYS A 749 -12.88 -20.88 0.62
CA LYS A 749 -13.66 -21.85 -0.17
C LYS A 749 -14.24 -21.22 -1.43
N GLN A 750 -14.71 -19.97 -1.34
CA GLN A 750 -15.19 -19.23 -2.50
C GLN A 750 -14.07 -19.00 -3.51
N ILE A 751 -12.89 -18.54 -3.07
CA ILE A 751 -11.70 -18.35 -3.92
C ILE A 751 -11.32 -19.67 -4.63
N ILE A 752 -11.27 -20.78 -3.89
CA ILE A 752 -10.99 -22.11 -4.45
C ILE A 752 -12.02 -22.47 -5.52
N ALA A 753 -13.31 -22.29 -5.23
CA ALA A 753 -14.39 -22.62 -6.14
C ALA A 753 -14.32 -21.80 -7.44
N VAL A 754 -14.11 -20.48 -7.35
CA VAL A 754 -14.05 -19.62 -8.54
C VAL A 754 -12.79 -19.87 -9.37
N ARG A 755 -11.64 -20.20 -8.75
CA ARG A 755 -10.41 -20.58 -9.47
C ARG A 755 -10.59 -21.88 -10.26
N HIS A 756 -11.28 -22.87 -9.67
CA HIS A 756 -11.65 -24.10 -10.40
C HIS A 756 -12.63 -23.81 -11.53
N ALA A 757 -13.69 -23.04 -11.29
CA ALA A 757 -14.69 -22.71 -12.30
C ALA A 757 -14.08 -21.96 -13.50
N GLU A 758 -13.15 -21.04 -13.25
CA GLU A 758 -12.42 -20.38 -14.32
C GLU A 758 -11.44 -21.32 -15.04
N GLY A 759 -10.73 -22.19 -14.31
CA GLY A 759 -9.88 -23.21 -14.92
C GLY A 759 -10.65 -24.14 -15.86
N GLU A 760 -11.82 -24.61 -15.42
CA GLU A 760 -12.73 -25.46 -16.22
C GLU A 760 -13.20 -24.75 -17.49
N TRP A 761 -13.48 -23.45 -17.40
CA TRP A 761 -13.83 -22.63 -18.56
C TRP A 761 -12.64 -22.47 -19.52
N LEU A 762 -11.44 -22.17 -18.99
CA LEU A 762 -10.23 -21.97 -19.80
C LEU A 762 -9.87 -23.23 -20.60
N ILE A 763 -9.96 -24.42 -20.00
CA ILE A 763 -9.60 -25.68 -20.70
C ILE A 763 -10.55 -26.05 -21.85
N GLN A 764 -11.72 -25.41 -21.97
CA GLN A 764 -12.62 -25.61 -23.11
C GLN A 764 -12.04 -25.03 -24.41
N ALA A 765 -11.23 -23.97 -24.29
CA ALA A 765 -10.55 -23.32 -25.40
C ALA A 765 -9.13 -23.86 -25.66
N VAL A 766 -8.65 -24.80 -24.84
CA VAL A 766 -7.29 -25.34 -24.92
C VAL A 766 -7.24 -26.54 -25.88
N GLU A 767 -6.34 -26.48 -26.86
CA GLU A 767 -6.14 -27.54 -27.85
C GLU A 767 -5.59 -28.85 -27.24
N GLY A 768 -5.82 -29.97 -27.93
CA GLY A 768 -5.33 -31.29 -27.50
C GLY A 768 -3.80 -31.34 -27.30
N ALA A 769 -3.03 -30.65 -28.15
CA ALA A 769 -1.57 -30.60 -28.06
C ALA A 769 -1.07 -29.88 -26.80
N GLU A 770 -1.70 -28.77 -26.39
CA GLU A 770 -1.33 -28.04 -25.17
C GLU A 770 -1.65 -28.86 -23.92
N ARG A 771 -2.78 -29.60 -23.90
CA ARG A 771 -3.09 -30.54 -22.82
C ARG A 771 -2.04 -31.64 -22.69
N GLN A 772 -1.65 -32.24 -23.81
CA GLN A 772 -0.64 -33.29 -23.84
C GLN A 772 0.71 -32.77 -23.35
N LYS A 773 1.08 -31.53 -23.71
CA LYS A 773 2.28 -30.84 -23.20
C LYS A 773 2.28 -30.71 -21.67
N VAL A 774 1.15 -30.38 -21.05
CA VAL A 774 1.03 -30.31 -19.58
C VAL A 774 1.29 -31.69 -18.94
N VAL A 775 0.67 -32.74 -19.47
CA VAL A 775 0.83 -34.11 -18.96
C VAL A 775 2.28 -34.57 -19.06
N LEU A 776 2.92 -34.36 -20.23
CA LEU A 776 4.32 -34.74 -20.46
C LEU A 776 5.27 -34.00 -19.51
N LYS A 777 5.16 -32.68 -19.41
CA LYS A 777 5.99 -31.87 -18.50
C LYS A 777 5.79 -32.25 -17.03
N TYR A 778 4.57 -32.59 -16.63
CA TYR A 778 4.32 -33.04 -15.26
C TYR A 778 4.98 -34.40 -14.98
N ALA A 779 4.91 -35.35 -15.92
CA ALA A 779 5.60 -36.64 -15.80
C ALA A 779 7.12 -36.46 -15.66
N GLU A 780 7.72 -35.62 -16.50
CA GLU A 780 9.13 -35.23 -16.43
C GLU A 780 9.46 -34.61 -15.05
N PHE A 781 8.67 -33.64 -14.59
CA PHE A 781 8.86 -32.99 -13.30
C PHE A 781 8.78 -34.00 -12.14
N MET A 782 7.92 -35.01 -12.25
CA MET A 782 7.77 -36.05 -11.25
C MET A 782 8.90 -37.09 -11.26
N GLY A 783 9.78 -37.07 -12.27
CA GLY A 783 10.80 -38.10 -12.45
C GLY A 783 10.21 -39.47 -12.79
N ASP A 784 8.92 -39.49 -13.13
CA ASP A 784 8.24 -40.63 -13.72
C ASP A 784 8.67 -40.59 -15.19
N GLY A 785 9.86 -41.11 -15.49
CA GLY A 785 10.32 -41.23 -16.86
C GLY A 785 9.22 -41.91 -17.67
N LEU A 786 8.69 -41.21 -18.68
CA LEU A 786 7.78 -41.81 -19.63
C LEU A 786 8.49 -43.04 -20.21
N ASN A 787 8.04 -44.23 -19.81
CA ASN A 787 8.17 -45.38 -20.68
C ASN A 787 7.49 -44.96 -21.98
N LYS A 788 8.30 -44.61 -22.97
CA LYS A 788 7.91 -44.37 -24.36
C LYS A 788 7.36 -45.68 -24.91
N GLU A 789 6.16 -46.07 -24.52
CA GLU A 789 5.33 -47.12 -25.12
C GLU A 789 4.01 -47.21 -24.34
N ARG A 790 3.04 -46.36 -24.70
CA ARG A 790 1.60 -46.67 -24.72
C ARG A 790 0.80 -45.58 -25.39
#